data_AF-A0A8H4NRP3-F1
#
_entry.id   AF-A0A8H4NRP3-F1
#
_cell.length_a   1.000
_cell.length_b   1.000
_cell.length_c   1.000
_cell.angle_alpha   90.00
_cell.angle_beta   90.00
_cell.angle_gamma   90.00
#
_symmetry.space_group_name_H-M   'P 1'
#
loop_
_entity.id
_entity.type
_entity.pdbx_description
1 polymer ?
#
loop_
_entity_poly.entity_id
_entity_poly.type
_entity_poly.pdbx_seq_one_letter_code
_entity_poly.pdbx_strand_id
1 'polypeptide(L)'
;MDAPKSSRHLRVTILTYLGFATLGLVNAIVPFVVHSANYLIIPYPRWIVIIIETLPVLATKLLMPHVLHRVPYWIRPLTIGAGWIIVAIITNATPPNITPSLRILTSALATISATTMEISFLGMLRYYGRVGLAGWGAGVGAGAVFCAVLPFILTVRLGSFLRDFIDCIYALTGAMLMAFFVVLPGAPVNYPHARQEASKDDLEDASLLAQDPVEQLSRVLSTKTRVDLTKAMVRPFMIPLFGAFATQALAYPGISRALPLPASSSSFFSYFTTYGLAFQLGNFISRTHTLVFRPASTRGAFVVLGASTLILLTNAVFVIFSTEVLVGLLAFGAGVGGGAVYMTIFDWVLEGKFLEPGINQEFGLQVVGAGETAGVIVGFNISFKEYIQLIPIPLESHKNILIKLMIQVSSSHFNRVLDIIITHHCSPCDEGGPPCANCLARNLEGCSYLADPPTQLPATETRRRIELELMHRWSTSTYKSLASIPEDNQWLQIDMPHWSLKHEYLLQGMLAFSALEVALCGGAVVVEEDYETYYAKLAVEYYDKASRSFRAQLENVNPENVQKIFMFSFLAVAVNMSLGQCSVFEDLHEGVLERTTTLWELLMGNASIAEQHFEALVAGALSRSTEALILKTQSQAETPPTLNQDLEDALSLLLTVINKACEIPSGSTPDDQSEVSIRIHSYRTGLSAIQACFIQDSKEDFKGMAIAFPALAGRDFGQILRKSDPVALLLMVYWGVQLNTLGKIAWWVGTFGKRMVDEVSEMLWQPDPEFEVMAMPEWREGITWARREVDLLPIAEPPQEL
;
A
#
# COMPACT_ATOMS: atom_id res chain seq x y z
N MET A 1 -2.06 51.42 45.05
CA MET A 1 -1.04 51.40 43.97
C MET A 1 -1.53 50.43 42.91
N ASP A 2 -2.34 50.95 42.00
CA ASP A 2 -3.31 50.11 41.30
C ASP A 2 -2.86 49.90 39.86
N ALA A 3 -2.19 48.76 39.64
CA ALA A 3 -1.92 48.29 38.29
C ALA A 3 -3.27 48.16 37.55
N PRO A 4 -3.45 48.81 36.38
CA PRO A 4 -4.78 49.09 35.84
C PRO A 4 -5.50 47.80 35.48
N LYS A 5 -6.79 47.67 35.87
CA LYS A 5 -7.62 46.47 35.68
C LYS A 5 -7.58 45.93 34.23
N SER A 6 -7.45 46.83 33.25
CA SER A 6 -7.22 46.51 31.83
C SER A 6 -6.02 45.57 31.59
N SER A 7 -4.87 45.83 32.22
CA SER A 7 -3.65 45.00 32.06
C SER A 7 -3.83 43.57 32.58
N ARG A 8 -4.54 43.40 33.72
CA ARG A 8 -4.86 42.09 34.29
C ARG A 8 -5.83 41.33 33.39
N HIS A 9 -6.85 42.00 32.85
CA HIS A 9 -7.78 41.41 31.88
C HIS A 9 -7.06 40.98 30.60
N LEU A 10 -6.25 41.85 29.99
CA LEU A 10 -5.49 41.54 28.78
C LEU A 10 -4.56 40.33 28.97
N ARG A 11 -3.86 40.26 30.12
CA ARG A 11 -3.02 39.10 30.46
C ARG A 11 -3.84 37.81 30.57
N VAL A 12 -5.01 37.84 31.20
CA VAL A 12 -5.93 36.68 31.28
C VAL A 12 -6.44 36.26 29.90
N THR A 13 -6.79 37.21 29.03
CA THR A 13 -7.19 36.94 27.63
C THR A 13 -6.08 36.25 26.85
N ILE A 14 -4.85 36.78 26.89
CA ILE A 14 -3.69 36.22 26.17
C ILE A 14 -3.34 34.82 26.70
N LEU A 15 -3.31 34.63 28.02
CA LEU A 15 -3.03 33.32 28.64
C LEU A 15 -4.10 32.27 28.30
N THR A 16 -5.38 32.67 28.28
CA THR A 16 -6.48 31.79 27.86
C THR A 16 -6.33 31.37 26.39
N TYR A 17 -6.06 32.32 25.50
CA TYR A 17 -5.85 32.04 24.08
C TYR A 17 -4.65 31.11 23.85
N LEU A 18 -3.50 31.42 24.47
CA LEU A 18 -2.26 30.62 24.34
C LEU A 18 -2.41 29.21 24.92
N GLY A 19 -3.09 29.07 26.07
CA GLY A 19 -3.39 27.78 26.67
C GLY A 19 -4.23 26.90 25.75
N PHE A 20 -5.38 27.39 25.27
CA PHE A 20 -6.21 26.63 24.34
C PHE A 20 -5.53 26.39 22.97
N ALA A 21 -4.68 27.31 22.49
CA ALA A 21 -3.89 27.08 21.29
C ALA A 21 -2.86 25.96 21.46
N THR A 22 -2.19 25.89 22.62
CA THR A 22 -1.26 24.78 22.91
C THR A 22 -2.01 23.45 23.02
N LEU A 23 -3.17 23.42 23.68
CA LEU A 23 -4.00 22.21 23.79
C LEU A 23 -4.52 21.75 22.42
N GLY A 24 -5.01 22.66 21.58
CA GLY A 24 -5.48 22.35 20.23
C GLY A 24 -4.35 21.87 19.30
N LEU A 25 -3.15 22.46 19.43
CA LEU A 25 -1.95 22.08 18.69
C LEU A 25 -1.53 20.63 19.02
N VAL A 26 -1.44 20.30 20.32
CA VAL A 26 -1.11 18.94 20.79
C VAL A 26 -2.15 17.93 20.30
N ASN A 27 -3.45 18.26 20.39
CA ASN A 27 -4.54 17.38 19.97
C ASN A 27 -4.56 17.11 18.45
N ALA A 28 -3.96 17.98 17.63
CA ALA A 28 -3.82 17.76 16.19
C ALA A 28 -2.56 16.97 15.82
N ILE A 29 -1.43 17.19 16.52
CA ILE A 29 -0.14 16.57 16.18
C ILE A 29 0.00 15.16 16.75
N VAL A 30 -0.32 14.94 18.03
CA VAL A 30 -0.05 13.66 18.71
C VAL A 30 -0.77 12.46 18.06
N PRO A 31 -2.09 12.47 17.78
CA PRO A 31 -2.72 11.37 17.06
C PRO A 31 -2.12 11.20 15.65
N PHE A 32 -1.84 12.29 14.93
CA PHE A 32 -1.26 12.20 13.58
C PHE A 32 0.10 11.46 13.57
N VAL A 33 0.94 11.66 14.58
CA VAL A 33 2.23 10.96 14.72
C VAL A 33 2.01 9.45 14.96
N VAL A 34 1.12 9.08 15.90
CA VAL A 34 0.80 7.66 16.17
C VAL A 34 0.18 6.98 14.95
N HIS A 35 -0.77 7.64 14.29
CA HIS A 35 -1.41 7.14 13.08
C HIS A 35 -0.37 6.95 11.97
N SER A 36 0.52 7.92 11.74
CA SER A 36 1.57 7.83 10.73
C SER A 36 2.59 6.72 11.01
N ALA A 37 2.94 6.49 12.28
CA ALA A 37 3.81 5.39 12.68
C ALA A 37 3.15 4.01 12.50
N ASN A 38 1.82 3.93 12.65
CA ASN A 38 1.04 2.71 12.42
C ASN A 38 0.67 2.50 10.93
N TYR A 39 0.51 3.58 10.16
CA TYR A 39 -0.05 3.59 8.80
C TYR A 39 0.77 2.74 7.80
N LEU A 40 2.09 2.70 7.96
CA LEU A 40 2.99 1.90 7.14
C LEU A 40 2.80 0.37 7.31
N ILE A 41 2.03 -0.06 8.32
CA ILE A 41 2.02 -1.46 8.79
C ILE A 41 0.59 -1.93 9.14
N ILE A 42 -0.44 -1.33 8.52
CA ILE A 42 -1.82 -1.84 8.57
C ILE A 42 -2.15 -2.38 7.16
N PRO A 43 -2.37 -3.70 6.98
CA PRO A 43 -2.50 -4.35 5.68
C PRO A 43 -3.89 -4.16 5.05
N TYR A 44 -4.41 -2.94 5.07
CA TYR A 44 -5.73 -2.59 4.54
C TYR A 44 -5.66 -1.35 3.65
N PRO A 45 -6.49 -1.26 2.58
CA PRO A 45 -6.57 -0.07 1.75
C PRO A 45 -6.95 1.16 2.59
N ARG A 46 -6.42 2.33 2.21
CA ARG A 46 -6.47 3.59 2.98
C ARG A 46 -7.86 3.97 3.52
N TRP A 47 -8.94 3.63 2.83
CA TRP A 47 -10.31 3.91 3.28
C TRP A 47 -10.73 3.05 4.49
N ILE A 48 -10.28 1.79 4.57
CA ILE A 48 -10.49 0.94 5.76
C ILE A 48 -9.67 1.48 6.94
N VAL A 49 -8.42 1.88 6.70
CA VAL A 49 -7.57 2.50 7.75
C VAL A 49 -8.24 3.75 8.32
N ILE A 50 -8.79 4.61 7.46
CA ILE A 50 -9.56 5.80 7.88
C ILE A 50 -10.83 5.41 8.66
N ILE A 51 -11.53 4.33 8.31
CA ILE A 51 -12.67 3.83 9.10
C ILE A 51 -12.22 3.33 10.47
N ILE A 52 -11.11 2.58 10.55
CA ILE A 52 -10.51 2.11 11.81
C ILE A 52 -10.12 3.29 12.71
N GLU A 53 -9.61 4.38 12.15
CA GLU A 53 -9.29 5.60 12.90
C GLU A 53 -10.55 6.39 13.32
N THR A 54 -11.52 6.59 12.41
CA THR A 54 -12.64 7.52 12.62
C THR A 54 -13.88 6.92 13.28
N LEU A 55 -14.11 5.60 13.19
CA LEU A 55 -15.25 4.94 13.85
C LEU A 55 -15.15 5.00 15.39
N PRO A 56 -13.97 4.78 16.04
CA PRO A 56 -13.81 5.00 17.47
C PRO A 56 -13.98 6.47 17.87
N VAL A 57 -13.60 7.44 17.03
CA VAL A 57 -13.87 8.88 17.27
C VAL A 57 -15.37 9.12 17.35
N LEU A 58 -16.15 8.63 16.37
CA LEU A 58 -17.61 8.83 16.35
C LEU A 58 -18.29 8.17 17.55
N ALA A 59 -17.90 6.93 17.89
CA ALA A 59 -18.39 6.25 19.08
C ALA A 59 -18.04 7.02 20.37
N THR A 60 -16.82 7.54 20.48
CA THR A 60 -16.37 8.28 21.66
C THR A 60 -17.07 9.65 21.78
N LYS A 61 -17.28 10.38 20.69
CA LYS A 61 -18.07 11.64 20.69
C LYS A 61 -19.53 11.45 21.06
N LEU A 62 -20.10 10.27 20.83
CA LEU A 62 -21.48 9.95 21.24
C LEU A 62 -21.58 9.36 22.65
N LEU A 63 -20.59 8.58 23.11
CA LEU A 63 -20.64 7.87 24.40
C LEU A 63 -19.94 8.61 25.55
N MET A 64 -18.75 9.17 25.33
CA MET A 64 -17.94 9.77 26.39
C MET A 64 -18.62 10.95 27.11
N PRO A 65 -19.41 11.83 26.47
CA PRO A 65 -20.14 12.90 27.17
C PRO A 65 -21.15 12.39 28.22
N HIS A 66 -21.65 11.16 28.08
CA HIS A 66 -22.49 10.52 29.10
C HIS A 66 -21.70 10.05 30.33
N VAL A 67 -20.38 9.84 30.22
CA VAL A 67 -19.51 9.35 31.30
C VAL A 67 -18.70 10.48 31.93
N LEU A 68 -18.17 11.41 31.13
CA LEU A 68 -17.16 12.40 31.51
C LEU A 68 -17.58 13.32 32.67
N HIS A 69 -18.88 13.55 32.86
CA HIS A 69 -19.44 14.27 34.01
C HIS A 69 -19.10 13.67 35.39
N ARG A 70 -18.66 12.39 35.44
CA ARG A 70 -18.19 11.73 36.68
C ARG A 70 -16.71 12.00 36.99
N VAL A 71 -15.95 12.55 36.04
CA VAL A 71 -14.51 12.81 36.20
C VAL A 71 -14.29 14.30 36.46
N PRO A 72 -13.73 14.70 37.62
CA PRO A 72 -13.49 16.11 37.94
C PRO A 72 -12.42 16.69 37.03
N TYR A 73 -12.54 17.99 36.71
CA TYR A 73 -11.76 18.63 35.65
C TYR A 73 -10.24 18.57 35.80
N TRP A 74 -9.71 18.47 37.03
CA TRP A 74 -8.25 18.34 37.26
C TRP A 74 -7.71 16.94 36.95
N ILE A 75 -8.54 15.90 37.03
CA ILE A 75 -8.13 14.53 36.70
C ILE A 75 -8.12 14.33 35.17
N ARG A 76 -9.06 14.95 34.42
CA ARG A 76 -9.21 14.70 32.96
C ARG A 76 -7.86 14.80 32.20
N PRO A 77 -7.06 15.88 32.31
CA PRO A 77 -5.79 16.00 31.58
C PRO A 77 -4.69 15.05 32.07
N LEU A 78 -4.71 14.67 33.35
CA LEU A 78 -3.78 13.67 33.90
C LEU A 78 -4.09 12.27 33.34
N THR A 79 -5.37 11.88 33.27
CA THR A 79 -5.78 10.61 32.64
C THR A 79 -5.52 10.59 31.14
N ILE A 80 -5.70 11.70 30.44
CA ILE A 80 -5.35 11.84 29.02
C ILE A 80 -3.83 11.74 28.82
N GLY A 81 -3.04 12.41 29.67
CA GLY A 81 -1.58 12.37 29.60
C GLY A 81 -1.00 10.99 29.90
N ALA A 82 -1.56 10.29 30.90
CA ALA A 82 -1.23 8.88 31.15
C ALA A 82 -1.60 7.99 29.94
N GLY A 83 -2.78 8.22 29.33
CA GLY A 83 -3.18 7.55 28.09
C GLY A 83 -2.19 7.78 26.94
N TRP A 84 -1.74 9.02 26.72
CA TRP A 84 -0.75 9.33 25.69
C TRP A 84 0.63 8.74 25.96
N ILE A 85 1.07 8.70 27.22
CA ILE A 85 2.32 8.03 27.62
C ILE A 85 2.21 6.51 27.38
N ILE A 86 1.08 5.89 27.73
CA ILE A 86 0.83 4.46 27.46
C ILE A 86 0.82 4.19 25.96
N VAL A 87 0.13 5.01 25.15
CA VAL A 87 0.12 4.88 23.69
C VAL A 87 1.53 5.04 23.11
N ALA A 88 2.30 6.05 23.52
CA ALA A 88 3.68 6.26 23.06
C ALA A 88 4.61 5.09 23.43
N ILE A 89 4.50 4.58 24.66
CA ILE A 89 5.26 3.40 25.11
C ILE A 89 4.90 2.17 24.27
N ILE A 90 3.61 1.90 24.04
CA ILE A 90 3.21 0.73 23.23
C ILE A 90 3.65 0.91 21.77
N THR A 91 3.45 2.08 21.15
CA THR A 91 3.85 2.30 19.74
C THR A 91 5.37 2.22 19.55
N ASN A 92 6.18 2.73 20.49
CA ASN A 92 7.64 2.50 20.49
C ASN A 92 7.98 1.02 20.69
N ALA A 93 7.38 0.37 21.71
CA ALA A 93 7.67 -1.01 22.08
C ALA A 93 7.11 -2.06 21.10
N THR A 94 6.24 -1.69 20.16
CA THR A 94 5.79 -2.58 19.08
C THR A 94 6.75 -2.53 17.88
N PRO A 95 7.69 -3.49 17.70
CA PRO A 95 8.45 -3.63 16.45
C PRO A 95 7.53 -3.74 15.22
N PRO A 96 8.05 -3.55 13.99
CA PRO A 96 7.26 -3.66 12.76
C PRO A 96 6.47 -4.98 12.69
N ASN A 97 7.08 -6.07 13.16
CA ASN A 97 6.64 -7.45 12.95
C ASN A 97 5.57 -7.95 13.96
N ILE A 98 4.65 -7.09 14.40
CA ILE A 98 3.56 -7.47 15.33
C ILE A 98 2.19 -7.46 14.65
N THR A 99 1.38 -8.46 15.03
CA THR A 99 0.00 -8.73 14.58
C THR A 99 -0.85 -7.45 14.42
N PRO A 100 -1.57 -7.29 13.29
CA PRO A 100 -2.38 -6.10 13.01
C PRO A 100 -3.37 -5.72 14.12
N SER A 101 -3.88 -6.69 14.88
CA SER A 101 -4.77 -6.49 16.02
C SER A 101 -4.25 -5.48 17.06
N LEU A 102 -2.97 -5.52 17.42
CA LEU A 102 -2.39 -4.58 18.38
C LEU A 102 -2.17 -3.19 17.77
N ARG A 103 -1.91 -3.11 16.46
CA ARG A 103 -1.82 -1.84 15.71
C ARG A 103 -3.17 -1.14 15.65
N ILE A 104 -4.21 -1.89 15.29
CA ILE A 104 -5.62 -1.45 15.30
C ILE A 104 -6.00 -0.97 16.70
N LEU A 105 -5.62 -1.72 17.75
CA LEU A 105 -5.86 -1.34 19.14
C LEU A 105 -5.11 -0.05 19.54
N THR A 106 -3.84 0.12 19.19
CA THR A 106 -3.11 1.37 19.49
C THR A 106 -3.65 2.58 18.75
N SER A 107 -4.01 2.44 17.46
CA SER A 107 -4.69 3.52 16.72
C SER A 107 -6.06 3.84 17.33
N ALA A 108 -6.85 2.85 17.74
CA ALA A 108 -8.11 3.08 18.43
C ALA A 108 -7.91 3.75 19.81
N LEU A 109 -6.90 3.35 20.59
CA LEU A 109 -6.55 3.99 21.86
C LEU A 109 -6.06 5.44 21.66
N ALA A 110 -5.31 5.71 20.61
CA ALA A 110 -4.89 7.06 20.23
C ALA A 110 -6.09 7.94 19.87
N THR A 111 -7.03 7.45 19.04
CA THR A 111 -8.21 8.22 18.66
C THR A 111 -9.20 8.38 19.80
N ILE A 112 -9.39 7.39 20.66
CA ILE A 112 -10.15 7.53 21.91
C ILE A 112 -9.51 8.59 22.82
N SER A 113 -8.17 8.61 22.93
CA SER A 113 -7.44 9.59 23.76
C SER A 113 -7.58 11.02 23.21
N ALA A 114 -7.33 11.23 21.92
CA ALA A 114 -7.53 12.52 21.24
C ALA A 114 -8.98 13.00 21.31
N THR A 115 -9.94 12.09 21.15
CA THR A 115 -11.37 12.43 21.22
C THR A 115 -11.77 12.80 22.65
N THR A 116 -11.26 12.09 23.66
CA THR A 116 -11.50 12.41 25.07
C THR A 116 -10.88 13.75 25.45
N MET A 117 -9.73 14.09 24.85
CA MET A 117 -9.06 15.39 24.99
C MET A 117 -9.87 16.52 24.35
N GLU A 118 -10.30 16.36 23.09
CA GLU A 118 -11.19 17.28 22.39
C GLU A 118 -12.47 17.56 23.21
N ILE A 119 -13.21 16.52 23.59
CA ILE A 119 -14.46 16.62 24.36
C ILE A 119 -14.21 17.32 25.71
N SER A 120 -13.11 16.98 26.40
CA SER A 120 -12.78 17.59 27.70
C SER A 120 -12.58 19.10 27.57
N PHE A 121 -11.81 19.55 26.57
CA PHE A 121 -11.48 20.97 26.43
C PHE A 121 -12.57 21.79 25.72
N LEU A 122 -13.27 21.23 24.74
CA LEU A 122 -14.46 21.86 24.15
C LEU A 122 -15.57 22.07 25.21
N GLY A 123 -15.78 21.12 26.12
CA GLY A 123 -16.71 21.30 27.24
C GLY A 123 -16.31 22.45 28.18
N MET A 124 -15.01 22.62 28.44
CA MET A 124 -14.48 23.72 29.26
C MET A 124 -14.63 25.11 28.60
N LEU A 125 -14.89 25.21 27.29
CA LEU A 125 -15.13 26.49 26.61
C LEU A 125 -16.34 27.24 27.17
N ARG A 126 -17.24 26.56 27.90
CA ARG A 126 -18.29 27.20 28.71
C ARG A 126 -17.74 28.27 29.67
N TYR A 127 -16.56 28.05 30.26
CA TYR A 127 -15.95 28.95 31.25
C TYR A 127 -15.04 30.01 30.60
N TYR A 128 -14.32 29.63 29.53
CA TYR A 128 -13.34 30.49 28.86
C TYR A 128 -13.90 31.26 27.63
N GLY A 129 -15.13 30.93 27.21
CA GLY A 129 -15.86 31.57 26.14
C GLY A 129 -15.14 31.58 24.79
N ARG A 130 -15.42 32.60 23.99
CA ARG A 130 -14.92 32.76 22.61
C ARG A 130 -13.38 32.86 22.53
N VAL A 131 -12.73 33.36 23.59
CA VAL A 131 -11.26 33.46 23.65
C VAL A 131 -10.63 32.07 23.67
N GLY A 132 -11.20 31.14 24.46
CA GLY A 132 -10.82 29.74 24.43
C GLY A 132 -11.11 29.08 23.09
N LEU A 133 -12.27 29.35 22.48
CA LEU A 133 -12.64 28.77 21.17
C LEU A 133 -11.66 29.22 20.07
N ALA A 134 -11.35 30.51 20.00
CA ALA A 134 -10.41 31.05 19.03
C ALA A 134 -8.99 30.51 19.24
N GLY A 135 -8.55 30.36 20.49
CA GLY A 135 -7.29 29.68 20.83
C GLY A 135 -7.29 28.24 20.32
N TRP A 136 -8.31 27.46 20.68
CA TRP A 136 -8.46 26.05 20.30
C TRP A 136 -8.42 25.87 18.77
N GLY A 137 -9.23 26.63 18.03
CA GLY A 137 -9.29 26.54 16.58
C GLY A 137 -8.00 26.99 15.88
N ALA A 138 -7.31 28.00 16.41
CA ALA A 138 -5.99 28.40 15.94
C ALA A 138 -4.94 27.30 16.18
N GLY A 139 -4.95 26.68 17.36
CA GLY A 139 -4.09 25.55 17.72
C GLY A 139 -4.28 24.35 16.80
N VAL A 140 -5.53 23.88 16.66
CA VAL A 140 -5.87 22.74 15.77
C VAL A 140 -5.54 23.09 14.31
N GLY A 141 -5.78 24.32 13.86
CA GLY A 141 -5.44 24.77 12.51
C GLY A 141 -3.93 24.80 12.25
N ALA A 142 -3.14 25.32 13.18
CA ALA A 142 -1.68 25.34 13.10
C ALA A 142 -1.10 23.91 13.12
N GLY A 143 -1.68 23.02 13.94
CA GLY A 143 -1.32 21.60 13.96
C GLY A 143 -1.66 20.89 12.65
N ALA A 144 -2.81 21.19 12.03
CA ALA A 144 -3.18 20.65 10.73
C ALA A 144 -2.24 21.12 9.60
N VAL A 145 -1.79 22.38 9.63
CA VAL A 145 -0.75 22.90 8.73
C VAL A 145 0.59 22.21 8.98
N PHE A 146 0.99 22.02 10.24
CA PHE A 146 2.21 21.28 10.59
C PHE A 146 2.17 19.83 10.08
N CYS A 147 1.08 19.11 10.32
CA CYS A 147 0.91 17.71 9.89
C CYS A 147 0.83 17.56 8.37
N ALA A 148 0.42 18.60 7.62
CA ALA A 148 0.45 18.58 6.16
C ALA A 148 1.87 18.65 5.58
N VAL A 149 2.83 19.27 6.30
CA VAL A 149 4.20 19.52 5.82
C VAL A 149 5.25 18.64 6.51
N LEU A 150 4.98 18.18 7.74
CA LEU A 150 5.87 17.32 8.53
C LEU A 150 6.36 16.07 7.76
N PRO A 151 5.51 15.31 7.03
CA PRO A 151 5.98 14.14 6.29
C PRO A 151 7.04 14.50 5.25
N PHE A 152 6.82 15.59 4.50
CA PHE A 152 7.74 16.06 3.46
C PHE A 152 9.08 16.54 4.06
N ILE A 153 9.05 17.24 5.19
CA ILE A 153 10.29 17.67 5.87
C ILE A 153 11.08 16.47 6.38
N LEU A 154 10.44 15.49 7.01
CA LEU A 154 11.13 14.31 7.54
C LEU A 154 11.74 13.46 6.40
N THR A 155 10.96 13.10 5.38
CA THR A 155 11.45 12.19 4.33
C THR A 155 12.38 12.86 3.32
N VAL A 156 12.06 14.07 2.84
CA VAL A 156 12.81 14.71 1.73
C VAL A 156 13.99 15.56 2.22
N ARG A 157 13.88 16.17 3.42
CA ARG A 157 14.92 17.09 3.93
C ARG A 157 15.81 16.49 5.02
N LEU A 158 15.32 15.51 5.77
CA LEU A 158 16.04 14.92 6.92
C LEU A 158 16.37 13.43 6.74
N GLY A 159 15.79 12.74 5.74
CA GLY A 159 16.07 11.32 5.48
C GLY A 159 15.61 10.37 6.59
N SER A 160 14.65 10.80 7.43
CA SER A 160 14.20 10.09 8.63
C SER A 160 12.74 9.63 8.48
N PHE A 161 12.41 8.52 9.14
CA PHE A 161 11.07 7.94 9.11
C PHE A 161 10.14 8.65 10.11
N LEU A 162 8.84 8.69 9.81
CA LEU A 162 7.85 9.30 10.71
C LEU A 162 7.74 8.57 12.08
N ARG A 163 8.24 7.33 12.17
CA ARG A 163 8.36 6.58 13.42
C ARG A 163 9.38 7.21 14.39
N ASP A 164 10.47 7.78 13.87
CA ASP A 164 11.54 8.39 14.67
C ASP A 164 11.04 9.62 15.46
N PHE A 165 9.88 10.16 15.08
CA PHE A 165 9.25 11.32 15.69
C PHE A 165 8.29 10.98 16.87
N ILE A 166 8.11 9.69 17.23
CA ILE A 166 7.20 9.29 18.33
C ILE A 166 7.62 9.92 19.67
N ASP A 167 8.90 10.08 19.96
CA ASP A 167 9.37 10.63 21.24
C ASP A 167 8.95 12.10 21.45
N CYS A 168 8.56 12.80 20.39
CA CYS A 168 7.93 14.11 20.46
C CYS A 168 6.61 14.08 21.27
N ILE A 169 5.92 12.93 21.35
CA ILE A 169 4.69 12.76 22.14
C ILE A 169 4.93 13.00 23.63
N TYR A 170 6.09 12.63 24.19
CA TYR A 170 6.40 12.91 25.60
C TYR A 170 6.52 14.43 25.83
N ALA A 171 7.20 15.15 24.94
CA ALA A 171 7.34 16.61 25.01
C ALA A 171 6.00 17.33 24.81
N LEU A 172 5.18 16.90 23.85
CA LEU A 172 3.84 17.44 23.58
C LEU A 172 2.86 17.14 24.73
N THR A 173 2.96 15.98 25.38
CA THR A 173 2.17 15.64 26.57
C THR A 173 2.58 16.53 27.76
N GLY A 174 3.88 16.76 27.95
CA GLY A 174 4.38 17.75 28.91
C GLY A 174 3.86 19.16 28.64
N ALA A 175 3.87 19.60 27.37
CA ALA A 175 3.33 20.89 26.95
C ALA A 175 1.82 21.01 27.21
N MET A 176 1.04 19.95 26.99
CA MET A 176 -0.39 19.89 27.33
C MET A 176 -0.63 20.09 28.83
N LEU A 177 0.13 19.36 29.68
CA LEU A 177 0.00 19.46 31.13
C LEU A 177 0.39 20.86 31.64
N MET A 178 1.48 21.44 31.12
CA MET A 178 1.89 22.81 31.42
C MET A 178 0.86 23.85 30.94
N ALA A 179 0.28 23.67 29.75
CA ALA A 179 -0.78 24.52 29.24
C ALA A 179 -2.01 24.52 30.16
N PHE A 180 -2.37 23.37 30.72
CA PHE A 180 -3.51 23.24 31.62
C PHE A 180 -3.25 23.73 33.05
N PHE A 181 -2.14 23.33 33.67
CA PHE A 181 -1.88 23.62 35.09
C PHE A 181 -1.17 24.95 35.35
N VAL A 182 -0.47 25.52 34.36
CA VAL A 182 0.38 26.71 34.53
C VAL A 182 -0.02 27.88 33.63
N VAL A 183 -0.38 27.63 32.36
CA VAL A 183 -0.74 28.71 31.42
C VAL A 183 -2.21 29.12 31.57
N LEU A 184 -3.14 28.18 31.66
CA LEU A 184 -4.57 28.49 31.76
C LEU A 184 -4.90 29.21 33.09
N PRO A 185 -5.43 30.45 33.06
CA PRO A 185 -5.66 31.23 34.26
C PRO A 185 -6.86 30.67 35.03
N GLY A 186 -6.58 29.96 36.14
CA GLY A 186 -7.60 29.39 37.00
C GLY A 186 -8.42 28.31 36.30
N ALA A 187 -7.85 27.11 36.16
CA ALA A 187 -8.63 25.90 35.85
C ALA A 187 -9.85 25.80 36.80
N PRO A 188 -10.99 25.22 36.37
CA PRO A 188 -12.25 25.21 37.15
C PRO A 188 -12.16 24.56 38.55
N VAL A 189 -11.03 23.92 38.86
CA VAL A 189 -10.56 23.55 40.21
C VAL A 189 -10.68 24.70 41.23
N ASN A 190 -10.33 25.93 40.83
CA ASN A 190 -10.32 27.11 41.72
C ASN A 190 -11.54 28.03 41.53
N TYR A 191 -12.49 27.67 40.67
CA TYR A 191 -13.70 28.48 40.43
C TYR A 191 -14.58 28.71 41.68
N PRO A 192 -14.67 27.78 42.67
CA PRO A 192 -15.37 28.05 43.92
C PRO A 192 -14.78 29.24 44.69
N HIS A 193 -13.46 29.33 44.81
CA HIS A 193 -12.80 30.41 45.54
C HIS A 193 -12.76 31.72 44.76
N ALA A 194 -12.55 31.70 43.44
CA ALA A 194 -12.54 32.91 42.63
C ALA A 194 -13.87 33.69 42.70
N ARG A 195 -15.00 33.01 42.90
CA ARG A 195 -16.30 33.67 43.12
C ARG A 195 -16.52 34.09 44.58
N GLN A 196 -16.03 33.33 45.57
CA GLN A 196 -16.04 33.72 46.98
C GLN A 196 -15.17 34.97 47.27
N GLU A 197 -14.07 35.17 46.57
CA GLU A 197 -13.27 36.39 46.68
C GLU A 197 -13.97 37.60 46.04
N ALA A 198 -14.70 37.37 44.94
CA ALA A 198 -15.49 38.41 44.28
C ALA A 198 -16.83 38.73 44.99
N SER A 199 -17.28 37.89 45.92
CA SER A 199 -18.52 38.08 46.70
C SER A 199 -18.26 38.41 48.17
N LYS A 200 -17.06 38.90 48.53
CA LYS A 200 -16.70 39.28 49.90
C LYS A 200 -16.99 40.75 50.24
N ASP A 201 -17.35 41.56 49.24
CA ASP A 201 -17.71 42.97 49.43
C ASP A 201 -19.22 43.17 49.71
N ASP A 202 -20.08 42.16 49.46
CA ASP A 202 -21.55 42.27 49.56
C ASP A 202 -22.18 41.26 50.55
N LEU A 203 -22.35 41.74 51.79
CA LEU A 203 -23.35 41.36 52.82
C LEU A 203 -23.42 39.96 53.46
N GLU A 204 -23.83 39.98 54.73
CA GLU A 204 -24.07 38.84 55.60
C GLU A 204 -25.54 38.37 55.50
N ASP A 205 -25.81 37.22 54.86
CA ASP A 205 -26.93 36.30 55.20
C ASP A 205 -26.99 35.09 54.24
N ALA A 206 -26.07 34.12 54.39
CA ALA A 206 -26.01 32.94 53.52
C ALA A 206 -25.47 31.65 54.18
N SER A 207 -25.49 31.57 55.52
CA SER A 207 -24.77 30.56 56.32
C SER A 207 -25.36 29.13 56.31
N LEU A 208 -26.39 28.84 55.49
CA LEU A 208 -27.11 27.54 55.51
C LEU A 208 -27.32 26.86 54.14
N LEU A 209 -26.84 27.41 53.01
CA LEU A 209 -27.02 26.81 51.68
C LEU A 209 -25.71 26.68 50.87
N ALA A 210 -24.61 26.33 51.54
CA ALA A 210 -23.29 26.14 50.93
C ALA A 210 -23.11 24.77 50.22
N GLN A 211 -24.03 24.40 49.30
CA GLN A 211 -23.85 23.29 48.37
C GLN A 211 -24.27 23.71 46.95
N ASP A 212 -23.41 23.43 45.95
CA ASP A 212 -23.62 23.92 44.58
C ASP A 212 -24.76 23.16 43.88
N PRO A 213 -25.88 23.83 43.54
CA PRO A 213 -27.04 23.17 42.94
C PRO A 213 -26.74 22.65 41.53
N VAL A 214 -25.74 23.18 40.82
CA VAL A 214 -25.43 22.77 39.44
C VAL A 214 -24.72 21.41 39.41
N GLU A 215 -23.89 21.10 40.41
CA GLU A 215 -23.23 19.79 40.48
C GLU A 215 -24.17 18.68 40.97
N GLN A 216 -25.16 18.99 41.81
CA GLN A 216 -26.27 18.06 42.05
C GLN A 216 -27.15 17.88 40.81
N LEU A 217 -27.57 18.97 40.15
CA LEU A 217 -28.48 18.91 39.00
C LEU A 217 -27.89 18.16 37.80
N SER A 218 -26.61 18.36 37.49
CA SER A 218 -25.92 17.64 36.39
C SER A 218 -25.79 16.12 36.65
N ARG A 219 -25.64 15.70 37.91
CA ARG A 219 -25.69 14.28 38.32
C ARG A 219 -27.11 13.69 38.27
N VAL A 220 -28.14 14.51 38.50
CA VAL A 220 -29.57 14.10 38.55
C VAL A 220 -30.21 14.00 37.16
N LEU A 221 -29.65 14.64 36.12
CA LEU A 221 -30.17 14.58 34.75
C LEU A 221 -30.07 13.17 34.13
N SER A 222 -31.24 12.52 34.01
CA SER A 222 -31.43 11.21 33.40
C SER A 222 -30.81 11.08 32.01
N THR A 223 -30.31 9.88 31.69
CA THR A 223 -29.77 9.52 30.36
C THR A 223 -30.76 9.82 29.24
N LYS A 224 -32.07 9.64 29.49
CA LYS A 224 -33.15 9.96 28.54
C LYS A 224 -33.13 11.45 28.14
N THR A 225 -33.05 12.36 29.12
CA THR A 225 -33.00 13.81 28.88
C THR A 225 -31.77 14.20 28.06
N ARG A 226 -30.61 13.57 28.30
CA ARG A 226 -29.38 13.80 27.51
C ARG A 226 -29.52 13.29 26.06
N VAL A 227 -30.19 12.14 25.86
CA VAL A 227 -30.49 11.61 24.51
C VAL A 227 -31.48 12.52 23.75
N ASP A 228 -32.51 13.03 24.41
CA ASP A 228 -33.50 13.91 23.79
C ASP A 228 -32.90 15.30 23.47
N LEU A 229 -31.99 15.80 24.31
CA LEU A 229 -31.15 16.96 24.04
C LEU A 229 -30.24 16.75 22.81
N THR A 230 -29.57 15.60 22.70
CA THR A 230 -28.77 15.26 21.51
C THR A 230 -29.63 15.32 20.25
N LYS A 231 -30.83 14.72 20.24
CA LYS A 231 -31.77 14.79 19.10
C LYS A 231 -32.12 16.23 18.73
N ALA A 232 -32.37 17.10 19.71
CA ALA A 232 -32.67 18.51 19.48
C ALA A 232 -31.50 19.26 18.82
N MET A 233 -30.25 18.89 19.13
CA MET A 233 -29.05 19.51 18.54
C MET A 233 -28.68 18.99 17.14
N VAL A 234 -29.20 17.83 16.71
CA VAL A 234 -28.91 17.25 15.38
C VAL A 234 -29.22 18.23 14.26
N ARG A 235 -30.45 18.76 14.22
CA ARG A 235 -30.92 19.60 13.11
C ARG A 235 -30.27 20.99 13.03
N PRO A 236 -30.14 21.78 14.11
CA PRO A 236 -29.56 23.14 14.04
C PRO A 236 -28.04 23.16 13.91
N PHE A 237 -27.32 22.16 14.43
CA PHE A 237 -25.86 22.20 14.53
C PHE A 237 -25.15 21.03 13.86
N MET A 238 -25.57 19.79 14.11
CA MET A 238 -24.82 18.61 13.65
C MET A 238 -24.98 18.35 12.14
N ILE A 239 -26.17 18.59 11.56
CA ILE A 239 -26.39 18.47 10.11
C ILE A 239 -25.56 19.50 9.31
N PRO A 240 -25.52 20.80 9.68
CA PRO A 240 -24.58 21.74 9.07
C PRO A 240 -23.11 21.32 9.21
N LEU A 241 -22.69 20.86 10.39
CA LEU A 241 -21.31 20.41 10.59
C LEU A 241 -20.98 19.19 9.72
N PHE A 242 -21.89 18.21 9.66
CA PHE A 242 -21.82 17.04 8.77
C PHE A 242 -21.66 17.45 7.30
N GLY A 243 -22.51 18.34 6.80
CA GLY A 243 -22.47 18.79 5.40
C GLY A 243 -21.16 19.48 5.06
N ALA A 244 -20.65 20.33 5.94
CA ALA A 244 -19.38 21.02 5.71
C ALA A 244 -18.19 20.05 5.71
N PHE A 245 -18.13 19.12 6.67
CA PHE A 245 -17.00 18.19 6.77
C PHE A 245 -17.05 17.05 5.74
N ALA A 246 -18.22 16.66 5.25
CA ALA A 246 -18.35 15.76 4.10
C ALA A 246 -17.81 16.42 2.82
N THR A 247 -18.19 17.68 2.54
CA THR A 247 -17.67 18.42 1.40
C THR A 247 -16.17 18.75 1.54
N GLN A 248 -15.67 19.00 2.76
CA GLN A 248 -14.24 19.17 2.99
C GLN A 248 -13.44 17.88 2.76
N ALA A 249 -13.90 16.73 3.26
CA ALA A 249 -13.23 15.44 3.00
C ALA A 249 -13.21 15.09 1.49
N LEU A 250 -14.28 15.46 0.77
CA LEU A 250 -14.35 15.37 -0.68
C LEU A 250 -13.32 16.27 -1.38
N ALA A 251 -13.16 17.53 -0.97
CA ALA A 251 -12.12 18.41 -1.52
C ALA A 251 -10.70 17.90 -1.20
N TYR A 252 -10.42 17.65 0.08
CA TYR A 252 -9.14 17.15 0.56
C TYR A 252 -9.33 16.04 1.62
N PRO A 253 -8.79 14.83 1.41
CA PRO A 253 -7.83 14.43 0.39
C PRO A 253 -8.45 13.66 -0.79
N GLY A 254 -9.76 13.79 -1.03
CA GLY A 254 -10.51 13.13 -2.10
C GLY A 254 -10.12 13.60 -3.51
N ILE A 255 -10.74 14.66 -4.02
CA ILE A 255 -10.53 15.21 -5.38
C ILE A 255 -9.05 15.51 -5.66
N SER A 256 -8.27 15.88 -4.64
CA SER A 256 -6.81 16.03 -4.73
C SER A 256 -6.03 14.80 -5.23
N ARG A 257 -6.65 13.60 -5.31
CA ARG A 257 -6.09 12.38 -5.92
C ARG A 257 -6.55 12.13 -7.36
N ALA A 258 -7.63 12.76 -7.80
CA ALA A 258 -8.21 12.59 -9.14
C ALA A 258 -7.80 13.71 -10.11
N LEU A 259 -7.19 14.79 -9.61
CA LEU A 259 -6.62 15.85 -10.44
C LEU A 259 -5.30 15.41 -11.09
N PRO A 260 -5.05 15.73 -12.38
CA PRO A 260 -3.82 15.37 -13.06
C PRO A 260 -2.62 16.13 -12.48
N LEU A 261 -1.43 15.53 -12.57
CA LEU A 261 -0.19 16.14 -12.09
C LEU A 261 0.15 17.41 -12.91
N PRO A 262 0.29 18.59 -12.29
CA PRO A 262 0.69 19.79 -13.00
C PRO A 262 2.16 19.72 -13.44
N ALA A 263 2.47 20.22 -14.65
CA ALA A 263 3.81 20.12 -15.24
C ALA A 263 4.93 20.85 -14.47
N SER A 264 4.59 21.68 -13.48
CA SER A 264 5.52 22.35 -12.57
C SER A 264 5.84 21.55 -11.30
N SER A 265 5.11 20.47 -11.01
CA SER A 265 5.31 19.62 -9.84
C SER A 265 6.15 18.39 -10.18
N SER A 266 7.38 18.32 -9.65
CA SER A 266 8.33 17.22 -9.92
C SER A 266 7.92 15.84 -9.40
N SER A 267 6.91 15.75 -8.52
CA SER A 267 6.37 14.50 -8.03
C SER A 267 4.94 14.67 -7.50
N PHE A 268 4.16 13.60 -7.54
CA PHE A 268 2.83 13.54 -6.92
C PHE A 268 2.87 13.87 -5.42
N PHE A 269 3.93 13.46 -4.71
CA PHE A 269 4.11 13.77 -3.29
C PHE A 269 4.31 15.27 -3.03
N SER A 270 5.08 15.96 -3.88
CA SER A 270 5.23 17.42 -3.81
C SER A 270 3.92 18.14 -4.12
N TYR A 271 3.21 17.73 -5.18
CA TYR A 271 1.89 18.27 -5.52
C TYR A 271 0.87 18.10 -4.38
N PHE A 272 0.75 16.89 -3.84
CA PHE A 272 -0.19 16.56 -2.77
C PHE A 272 0.13 17.32 -1.47
N THR A 273 1.42 17.53 -1.17
CA THR A 273 1.88 18.36 -0.04
C THR A 273 1.48 19.83 -0.23
N THR A 274 1.73 20.39 -1.42
CA THR A 274 1.37 21.79 -1.75
C THR A 274 -0.14 22.02 -1.70
N TYR A 275 -0.94 21.08 -2.24
CA TYR A 275 -2.40 21.10 -2.17
C TYR A 275 -2.88 21.05 -0.72
N GLY A 276 -2.37 20.11 0.08
CA GLY A 276 -2.71 19.93 1.48
C GLY A 276 -2.36 21.15 2.33
N LEU A 277 -1.20 21.76 2.09
CA LEU A 277 -0.78 23.02 2.71
C LEU A 277 -1.74 24.17 2.39
N ALA A 278 -2.11 24.36 1.12
CA ALA A 278 -3.05 25.40 0.72
C ALA A 278 -4.43 25.24 1.39
N PHE A 279 -4.96 24.01 1.40
CA PHE A 279 -6.22 23.67 2.07
C PHE A 279 -6.16 23.93 3.59
N GLN A 280 -5.11 23.45 4.27
CA GLN A 280 -5.00 23.61 5.73
C GLN A 280 -4.67 25.06 6.14
N LEU A 281 -3.99 25.84 5.30
CA LEU A 281 -3.80 27.28 5.53
C LEU A 281 -5.15 28.03 5.51
N GLY A 282 -6.07 27.63 4.64
CA GLY A 282 -7.45 28.15 4.63
C GLY A 282 -8.23 27.80 5.91
N ASN A 283 -8.12 26.55 6.39
CA ASN A 283 -8.67 26.14 7.69
C ASN A 283 -8.05 26.94 8.85
N PHE A 284 -6.74 27.14 8.87
CA PHE A 284 -6.04 27.86 9.93
C PHE A 284 -6.44 29.34 9.98
N ILE A 285 -6.48 30.04 8.85
CA ILE A 285 -6.85 31.46 8.80
C ILE A 285 -8.32 31.64 9.22
N SER A 286 -9.24 30.85 8.68
CA SER A 286 -10.68 30.95 9.02
C SER A 286 -10.97 30.63 10.48
N ARG A 287 -10.25 29.68 11.09
CA ARG A 287 -10.34 29.39 12.54
C ARG A 287 -9.75 30.52 13.40
N THR A 288 -8.57 31.03 13.04
CA THR A 288 -7.84 32.04 13.82
C THR A 288 -8.51 33.42 13.82
N HIS A 289 -9.16 33.82 12.72
CA HIS A 289 -9.67 35.20 12.55
C HIS A 289 -10.98 35.51 13.32
N THR A 290 -11.52 34.53 14.06
CA THR A 290 -12.81 34.60 14.78
C THR A 290 -12.95 35.72 15.80
N LEU A 291 -11.83 36.23 16.36
CA LEU A 291 -11.84 37.36 17.30
C LEU A 291 -11.93 38.73 16.62
N VAL A 292 -11.73 38.80 15.30
CA VAL A 292 -11.58 40.06 14.55
C VAL A 292 -12.70 40.24 13.51
N PHE A 293 -13.05 39.19 12.75
CA PHE A 293 -14.23 39.19 11.88
C PHE A 293 -15.20 38.10 12.30
N ARG A 294 -16.48 38.49 12.44
CA ARG A 294 -17.59 37.61 12.85
C ARG A 294 -18.43 37.26 11.63
N PRO A 295 -18.41 36.01 11.13
CA PRO A 295 -19.23 35.61 9.99
C PRO A 295 -20.72 35.68 10.34
N ALA A 296 -21.42 36.68 9.81
CA ALA A 296 -22.85 36.90 10.11
C ALA A 296 -23.78 35.84 9.48
N SER A 297 -23.28 35.00 8.58
CA SER A 297 -24.08 34.02 7.83
C SER A 297 -23.25 32.78 7.47
N THR A 298 -23.65 31.62 7.99
CA THR A 298 -23.11 30.31 7.58
C THR A 298 -23.31 30.04 6.08
N ARG A 299 -24.36 30.62 5.46
CA ARG A 299 -24.65 30.43 4.03
C ARG A 299 -23.48 30.87 3.14
N GLY A 300 -22.79 31.95 3.49
CA GLY A 300 -21.63 32.43 2.73
C GLY A 300 -20.47 31.42 2.76
N ALA A 301 -20.18 30.86 3.94
CA ALA A 301 -19.15 29.84 4.12
C ALA A 301 -19.48 28.53 3.38
N PHE A 302 -20.75 28.10 3.37
CA PHE A 302 -21.23 26.99 2.56
C PHE A 302 -21.13 27.25 1.05
N VAL A 303 -21.45 28.47 0.59
CA VAL A 303 -21.33 28.83 -0.84
C VAL A 303 -19.87 28.78 -1.29
N VAL A 304 -18.93 29.32 -0.50
CA VAL A 304 -17.49 29.27 -0.82
C VAL A 304 -16.98 27.82 -0.85
N LEU A 305 -17.31 27.01 0.18
CA LEU A 305 -16.94 25.60 0.26
C LEU A 305 -17.51 24.78 -0.91
N GLY A 306 -18.81 24.91 -1.16
CA GLY A 306 -19.53 24.18 -2.20
C GLY A 306 -19.08 24.57 -3.61
N ALA A 307 -18.94 25.87 -3.90
CA ALA A 307 -18.47 26.33 -5.20
C ALA A 307 -17.02 25.91 -5.47
N SER A 308 -16.11 26.06 -4.49
CA SER A 308 -14.72 25.64 -4.65
C SER A 308 -14.61 24.14 -4.92
N THR A 309 -15.35 23.32 -4.16
CA THR A 309 -15.34 21.86 -4.30
C THR A 309 -15.98 21.41 -5.61
N LEU A 310 -17.08 22.04 -6.03
CA LEU A 310 -17.75 21.74 -7.31
C LEU A 310 -16.87 22.11 -8.51
N ILE A 311 -16.17 23.24 -8.47
CA ILE A 311 -15.23 23.63 -9.53
C ILE A 311 -14.05 22.65 -9.57
N LEU A 312 -13.51 22.25 -8.41
CA LEU A 312 -12.44 21.23 -8.33
C LEU A 312 -12.89 19.87 -8.87
N LEU A 313 -14.09 19.40 -8.52
CA LEU A 313 -14.66 18.15 -9.04
C LEU A 313 -14.88 18.23 -10.56
N THR A 314 -15.45 19.33 -11.04
CA THR A 314 -15.65 19.58 -12.48
C THR A 314 -14.30 19.60 -13.22
N ASN A 315 -13.25 20.15 -12.61
CA ASN A 315 -11.90 20.14 -13.18
C ASN A 315 -11.26 18.74 -13.19
N ALA A 316 -11.52 17.90 -12.20
CA ALA A 316 -11.06 16.51 -12.19
C ALA A 316 -11.77 15.65 -13.25
N VAL A 317 -13.06 15.92 -13.53
CA VAL A 317 -13.83 15.19 -14.56
C VAL A 317 -13.48 15.66 -15.98
N PHE A 318 -13.29 16.96 -16.21
CA PHE A 318 -13.19 17.54 -17.55
C PHE A 318 -11.81 18.15 -17.91
N VAL A 319 -10.84 18.14 -16.98
CA VAL A 319 -9.47 18.65 -17.17
C VAL A 319 -9.42 20.06 -17.80
N ILE A 320 -10.21 20.97 -17.22
CA ILE A 320 -10.43 22.33 -17.75
C ILE A 320 -9.18 23.22 -17.57
N PHE A 321 -8.42 23.04 -16.49
CA PHE A 321 -7.21 23.78 -16.18
C PHE A 321 -6.21 22.94 -15.35
N SER A 322 -4.92 23.05 -15.68
CA SER A 322 -3.81 22.38 -14.97
C SER A 322 -2.90 23.37 -14.23
N THR A 323 -3.39 24.57 -13.91
CA THR A 323 -2.61 25.64 -13.26
C THR A 323 -2.61 25.49 -11.73
N GLU A 324 -1.44 25.17 -11.16
CA GLU A 324 -1.26 24.97 -9.70
C GLU A 324 -1.85 26.09 -8.85
N VAL A 325 -1.63 27.35 -9.23
CA VAL A 325 -2.11 28.52 -8.50
C VAL A 325 -3.64 28.53 -8.39
N LEU A 326 -4.36 28.16 -9.45
CA LEU A 326 -5.82 28.15 -9.44
C LEU A 326 -6.37 26.96 -8.64
N VAL A 327 -5.76 25.78 -8.78
CA VAL A 327 -6.08 24.60 -7.97
C VAL A 327 -5.84 24.88 -6.48
N GLY A 328 -4.71 25.49 -6.13
CA GLY A 328 -4.35 25.88 -4.77
C GLY A 328 -5.26 26.96 -4.17
N LEU A 329 -5.68 27.96 -4.95
CA LEU A 329 -6.64 28.97 -4.51
C LEU A 329 -8.03 28.36 -4.24
N LEU A 330 -8.46 27.39 -5.04
CA LEU A 330 -9.73 26.67 -4.81
C LEU A 330 -9.63 25.74 -3.58
N ALA A 331 -8.51 25.04 -3.41
CA ALA A 331 -8.24 24.23 -2.22
C ALA A 331 -8.25 25.10 -0.94
N PHE A 332 -7.59 26.25 -0.98
CA PHE A 332 -7.62 27.26 0.08
C PHE A 332 -9.05 27.76 0.35
N GLY A 333 -9.85 28.01 -0.68
CA GLY A 333 -11.27 28.38 -0.56
C GLY A 333 -12.11 27.33 0.17
N ALA A 334 -11.94 26.04 -0.17
CA ALA A 334 -12.59 24.94 0.53
C ALA A 334 -12.14 24.82 2.00
N GLY A 335 -10.87 25.10 2.29
CA GLY A 335 -10.34 25.24 3.66
C GLY A 335 -11.02 26.36 4.43
N VAL A 336 -11.04 27.59 3.88
CA VAL A 336 -11.68 28.76 4.49
C VAL A 336 -13.17 28.53 4.76
N GLY A 337 -13.89 27.93 3.82
CA GLY A 337 -15.33 27.69 3.94
C GLY A 337 -15.68 26.76 5.11
N GLY A 338 -15.09 25.57 5.18
CA GLY A 338 -15.42 24.62 6.26
C GLY A 338 -14.91 25.05 7.64
N GLY A 339 -13.71 25.65 7.72
CA GLY A 339 -13.21 26.22 8.96
C GLY A 339 -14.07 27.37 9.51
N ALA A 340 -14.64 28.20 8.63
CA ALA A 340 -15.61 29.23 9.01
C ALA A 340 -16.97 28.63 9.45
N VAL A 341 -17.45 27.55 8.82
CA VAL A 341 -18.67 26.85 9.28
C VAL A 341 -18.47 26.25 10.67
N TYR A 342 -17.35 25.55 10.91
CA TYR A 342 -16.99 25.01 12.23
C TYR A 342 -17.09 26.09 13.31
N MET A 343 -16.37 27.20 13.13
CA MET A 343 -16.32 28.25 14.15
C MET A 343 -17.67 28.95 14.35
N THR A 344 -18.45 29.16 13.29
CA THR A 344 -19.77 29.81 13.42
C THR A 344 -20.75 28.92 14.20
N ILE A 345 -20.68 27.60 14.03
CA ILE A 345 -21.50 26.63 14.78
C ILE A 345 -21.10 26.62 16.26
N PHE A 346 -19.81 26.52 16.57
CA PHE A 346 -19.34 26.53 17.96
C PHE A 346 -19.61 27.87 18.66
N ASP A 347 -19.51 29.01 17.96
CA ASP A 347 -19.91 30.32 18.49
C ASP A 347 -21.40 30.38 18.81
N TRP A 348 -22.28 29.82 17.96
CA TRP A 348 -23.72 29.75 18.23
C TRP A 348 -24.10 28.85 19.42
N VAL A 349 -23.35 27.77 19.66
CA VAL A 349 -23.52 26.93 20.86
C VAL A 349 -23.01 27.65 22.12
N LEU A 350 -21.92 28.43 22.02
CA LEU A 350 -21.46 29.32 23.10
C LEU A 350 -22.42 30.49 23.38
N GLU A 351 -23.12 30.99 22.36
CA GLU A 351 -24.16 32.02 22.50
C GLU A 351 -25.50 31.47 23.03
N GLY A 352 -25.67 30.14 23.13
CA GLY A 352 -26.89 29.52 23.67
C GLY A 352 -28.15 29.74 22.83
N LYS A 353 -28.03 30.23 21.59
CA LYS A 353 -29.14 30.73 20.74
C LYS A 353 -30.31 29.77 20.45
N PHE A 354 -30.14 28.49 20.75
CA PHE A 354 -31.13 27.42 20.54
C PHE A 354 -31.22 26.46 21.73
N LEU A 355 -30.76 26.87 22.93
CA LEU A 355 -30.69 26.06 24.13
C LEU A 355 -31.28 26.82 25.33
N GLU A 356 -32.03 26.13 26.19
CA GLU A 356 -32.50 26.73 27.45
C GLU A 356 -31.30 27.14 28.33
N PRO A 357 -31.29 28.36 28.88
CA PRO A 357 -30.08 28.92 29.48
C PRO A 357 -29.67 28.21 30.77
N GLY A 358 -28.41 27.77 30.81
CA GLY A 358 -27.68 27.46 32.05
C GLY A 358 -27.41 25.98 32.35
N ILE A 359 -28.17 25.03 31.81
CA ILE A 359 -28.11 23.63 32.26
C ILE A 359 -27.28 22.72 31.31
N ASN A 360 -27.46 22.88 30.00
CA ASN A 360 -27.06 21.85 29.01
C ASN A 360 -25.83 22.20 28.12
N GLN A 361 -25.16 23.33 28.38
CA GLN A 361 -24.18 23.90 27.43
C GLN A 361 -22.85 23.11 27.32
N GLU A 362 -22.30 22.57 28.42
CA GLU A 362 -21.07 21.75 28.36
C GLU A 362 -21.31 20.51 27.47
N PHE A 363 -22.40 19.78 27.74
CA PHE A 363 -22.78 18.59 26.96
C PHE A 363 -23.05 18.93 25.49
N GLY A 364 -23.64 20.10 25.21
CA GLY A 364 -23.83 20.57 23.83
C GLY A 364 -22.53 20.81 23.07
N LEU A 365 -21.55 21.46 23.70
CA LEU A 365 -20.20 21.66 23.14
C LEU A 365 -19.44 20.35 22.95
N GLN A 366 -19.71 19.35 23.79
CA GLN A 366 -19.12 18.01 23.73
C GLN A 366 -19.69 17.15 22.60
N VAL A 367 -21.01 17.17 22.40
CA VAL A 367 -21.71 16.30 21.42
C VAL A 367 -21.73 16.87 20.01
N VAL A 368 -21.75 18.20 19.83
CA VAL A 368 -21.90 18.83 18.51
C VAL A 368 -20.81 18.38 17.51
N GLY A 369 -19.59 18.16 17.97
CA GLY A 369 -18.45 17.69 17.18
C GLY A 369 -18.61 16.29 16.57
N ALA A 370 -19.62 15.50 16.96
CA ALA A 370 -19.91 14.22 16.30
C ALA A 370 -20.43 14.41 14.85
N GLY A 371 -21.02 15.57 14.54
CA GLY A 371 -21.44 15.92 13.18
C GLY A 371 -20.25 16.01 12.21
N GLU A 372 -19.14 16.62 12.65
CA GLU A 372 -17.88 16.72 11.90
C GLU A 372 -17.35 15.32 11.55
N THR A 373 -17.18 14.45 12.55
CA THR A 373 -16.64 13.09 12.33
C THR A 373 -17.56 12.24 11.42
N ALA A 374 -18.88 12.32 11.60
CA ALA A 374 -19.83 11.63 10.71
C ALA A 374 -19.77 12.16 9.27
N GLY A 375 -19.57 13.48 9.09
CA GLY A 375 -19.39 14.10 7.78
C GLY A 375 -18.13 13.59 7.09
N VAL A 376 -17.00 13.59 7.80
CA VAL A 376 -15.71 13.06 7.31
C VAL A 376 -15.85 11.61 6.82
N ILE A 377 -16.47 10.72 7.62
CA ILE A 377 -16.68 9.30 7.25
C ILE A 377 -17.44 9.18 5.92
N VAL A 378 -18.54 9.92 5.75
CA VAL A 378 -19.36 9.84 4.53
C VAL A 378 -18.65 10.47 3.33
N GLY A 379 -18.00 11.62 3.50
CA GLY A 379 -17.23 12.27 2.44
C GLY A 379 -16.13 11.38 1.86
N PHE A 380 -15.36 10.69 2.72
CA PHE A 380 -14.36 9.71 2.29
C PHE A 380 -14.95 8.54 1.49
N ASN A 381 -16.10 8.01 1.91
CA ASN A 381 -16.77 6.90 1.22
C ASN A 381 -17.31 7.31 -0.16
N ILE A 382 -17.70 8.57 -0.34
CA ILE A 382 -18.08 9.14 -1.64
C ILE A 382 -16.83 9.31 -2.52
N SER A 383 -15.78 9.95 -2.00
CA SER A 383 -14.52 10.18 -2.73
C SER A 383 -13.90 8.90 -3.28
N PHE A 384 -13.97 7.79 -2.53
CA PHE A 384 -13.42 6.51 -2.98
C PHE A 384 -14.23 5.88 -4.13
N LYS A 385 -15.56 6.02 -4.12
CA LYS A 385 -16.42 5.55 -5.23
C LYS A 385 -16.20 6.37 -6.50
N GLU A 386 -16.11 7.69 -6.37
CA GLU A 386 -15.81 8.58 -7.49
C GLU A 386 -14.40 8.32 -8.04
N TYR A 387 -13.40 8.10 -7.19
CA TYR A 387 -12.04 7.74 -7.61
C TYR A 387 -12.00 6.47 -8.48
N ILE A 388 -12.72 5.41 -8.10
CA ILE A 388 -12.82 4.18 -8.92
C ILE A 388 -13.52 4.45 -10.27
N GLN A 389 -14.52 5.33 -10.30
CA GLN A 389 -15.25 5.69 -11.53
C GLN A 389 -14.47 6.65 -12.45
N LEU A 390 -13.43 7.31 -11.95
CA LEU A 390 -12.60 8.28 -12.68
C LEU A 390 -11.25 7.73 -13.15
N ILE A 391 -10.99 6.42 -12.99
CA ILE A 391 -9.84 5.76 -13.62
C ILE A 391 -10.04 5.80 -15.15
N PRO A 392 -9.11 6.40 -15.93
CA PRO A 392 -9.25 6.47 -17.38
C PRO A 392 -8.98 5.10 -18.01
N ILE A 393 -10.05 4.35 -18.28
CA ILE A 393 -10.00 3.19 -19.17
C ILE A 393 -9.70 3.71 -20.60
N PRO A 394 -8.75 3.11 -21.36
CA PRO A 394 -8.43 3.55 -22.72
C PRO A 394 -9.66 3.66 -23.64
N LEU A 395 -9.74 4.76 -24.40
CA LEU A 395 -10.89 5.07 -25.26
C LEU A 395 -10.89 4.24 -26.57
N GLU A 396 -11.20 2.95 -26.48
CA GLU A 396 -11.31 2.10 -27.67
C GLU A 396 -12.56 1.21 -27.73
N SER A 397 -13.50 1.32 -26.78
CA SER A 397 -14.75 0.53 -26.79
C SER A 397 -16.02 1.29 -26.40
N HIS A 398 -16.30 2.39 -27.10
CA HIS A 398 -17.49 3.24 -26.86
C HIS A 398 -18.85 2.54 -27.09
N LYS A 399 -18.91 1.33 -27.63
CA LYS A 399 -20.17 0.60 -27.89
C LYS A 399 -20.74 -0.15 -26.67
N ASN A 400 -19.92 -0.51 -25.68
CA ASN A 400 -20.36 -1.39 -24.58
C ASN A 400 -20.86 -0.66 -23.31
N ILE A 401 -20.77 0.67 -23.27
CA ILE A 401 -21.09 1.48 -22.09
C ILE A 401 -22.58 1.40 -21.73
N LEU A 402 -23.49 1.48 -22.71
CA LEU A 402 -24.93 1.47 -22.47
C LEU A 402 -25.45 0.10 -21.97
N ILE A 403 -24.77 -0.99 -22.37
CA ILE A 403 -25.13 -2.35 -21.96
C ILE A 403 -24.67 -2.61 -20.52
N LYS A 404 -23.44 -2.21 -20.16
CA LYS A 404 -22.96 -2.30 -18.77
C LYS A 404 -23.84 -1.47 -17.80
N LEU A 405 -24.29 -0.28 -18.21
CA LEU A 405 -25.17 0.57 -17.41
C LEU A 405 -26.54 -0.07 -17.09
N MET A 406 -27.06 -0.97 -17.92
CA MET A 406 -28.35 -1.64 -17.66
C MET A 406 -28.24 -2.94 -16.85
N ILE A 407 -27.04 -3.52 -16.68
CA ILE A 407 -26.85 -4.79 -15.97
C ILE A 407 -26.72 -4.58 -14.44
N GLN A 408 -26.32 -3.40 -13.98
CA GLN A 408 -25.77 -3.20 -12.65
C GLN A 408 -26.79 -2.75 -11.58
N VAL A 409 -27.91 -3.48 -11.44
CA VAL A 409 -28.94 -3.25 -10.40
C VAL A 409 -29.21 -4.50 -9.52
N SER A 410 -28.76 -5.70 -9.91
CA SER A 410 -29.00 -6.92 -9.13
C SER A 410 -27.98 -7.12 -7.99
N SER A 411 -28.46 -7.19 -6.74
CA SER A 411 -27.65 -7.21 -5.52
C SER A 411 -27.12 -8.60 -5.11
N SER A 412 -26.93 -9.53 -6.05
CA SER A 412 -26.58 -10.93 -5.76
C SER A 412 -25.08 -11.26 -5.76
N HIS A 413 -24.24 -10.50 -6.49
CA HIS A 413 -22.82 -10.85 -6.67
C HIS A 413 -21.92 -10.54 -5.46
N PHE A 414 -22.33 -9.63 -4.57
CA PHE A 414 -21.48 -9.16 -3.47
C PHE A 414 -21.09 -10.28 -2.50
N ASN A 415 -21.99 -11.23 -2.24
CA ASN A 415 -21.72 -12.34 -1.30
C ASN A 415 -20.86 -13.44 -1.94
N ARG A 416 -21.05 -13.78 -3.22
CA ARG A 416 -20.19 -14.77 -3.91
C ARG A 416 -18.75 -14.30 -4.04
N VAL A 417 -18.52 -13.01 -4.28
CA VAL A 417 -17.17 -12.43 -4.25
C VAL A 417 -16.57 -12.48 -2.84
N LEU A 418 -17.38 -12.37 -1.79
CA LEU A 418 -16.92 -12.51 -0.40
C LEU A 418 -16.45 -13.94 -0.08
N ASP A 419 -17.22 -14.96 -0.45
CA ASP A 419 -16.88 -16.37 -0.20
C ASP A 419 -15.65 -16.84 -1.01
N ILE A 420 -15.49 -16.37 -2.25
CA ILE A 420 -14.33 -16.69 -3.10
C ILE A 420 -13.04 -16.03 -2.57
N ILE A 421 -13.13 -14.79 -2.05
CA ILE A 421 -11.98 -14.09 -1.46
C ILE A 421 -11.53 -14.72 -0.12
N ILE A 422 -12.40 -15.46 0.57
CA ILE A 422 -12.10 -16.07 1.88
C ILE A 422 -11.24 -17.34 1.77
N THR A 423 -11.23 -18.05 0.63
CA THR A 423 -10.72 -19.43 0.57
C THR A 423 -9.32 -19.59 -0.04
N HIS A 424 -9.00 -19.03 -1.22
CA HIS A 424 -7.67 -19.20 -1.83
C HIS A 424 -7.17 -17.95 -2.58
N HIS A 425 -6.15 -17.28 -2.02
CA HIS A 425 -5.17 -16.49 -2.79
C HIS A 425 -3.84 -16.35 -2.03
N CYS A 426 -2.72 -16.62 -2.71
CA CYS A 426 -1.45 -15.98 -2.38
C CYS A 426 -1.51 -14.51 -2.81
N SER A 427 -1.26 -13.60 -1.87
CA SER A 427 -1.00 -12.19 -2.14
C SER A 427 0.47 -12.01 -2.50
N PRO A 428 0.84 -11.12 -3.44
CA PRO A 428 2.24 -10.83 -3.73
C PRO A 428 3.05 -10.50 -2.48
N CYS A 429 4.31 -10.94 -2.45
CA CYS A 429 5.25 -10.60 -1.40
C CYS A 429 5.50 -9.08 -1.38
N ASP A 430 5.57 -8.48 -0.19
CA ASP A 430 5.82 -7.04 -0.01
C ASP A 430 7.32 -6.66 0.00
N GLU A 431 8.20 -7.61 -0.32
CA GLU A 431 9.65 -7.40 -0.57
C GLU A 431 10.44 -6.82 0.64
N GLY A 432 9.84 -6.75 1.84
CA GLY A 432 10.34 -6.06 3.03
C GLY A 432 11.25 -6.82 4.04
N GLY A 433 11.82 -7.97 3.70
CA GLY A 433 12.69 -8.78 4.58
C GLY A 433 11.97 -9.91 5.33
N PRO A 434 12.69 -10.92 5.88
CA PRO A 434 12.07 -12.13 6.43
C PRO A 434 11.55 -11.96 7.86
N PRO A 435 10.31 -12.43 8.17
CA PRO A 435 9.23 -12.76 7.25
C PRO A 435 8.55 -11.51 6.65
N CYS A 436 8.07 -11.59 5.40
CA CYS A 436 7.32 -10.50 4.78
C CYS A 436 6.06 -10.17 5.58
N ALA A 437 5.54 -8.94 5.49
CA ALA A 437 4.37 -8.56 6.28
C ALA A 437 3.16 -9.48 6.01
N ASN A 438 3.06 -10.04 4.80
CA ASN A 438 2.01 -10.99 4.43
C ASN A 438 2.19 -12.41 5.02
N CYS A 439 3.41 -12.95 5.10
CA CYS A 439 3.71 -14.25 5.73
C CYS A 439 3.65 -14.16 7.26
N LEU A 440 4.16 -13.06 7.82
CA LEU A 440 4.12 -12.78 9.25
C LEU A 440 2.69 -12.52 9.75
N ALA A 441 1.80 -11.98 8.90
CA ALA A 441 0.38 -11.88 9.18
C ALA A 441 -0.38 -13.22 9.07
N ARG A 442 0.25 -14.28 8.55
CA ARG A 442 -0.37 -15.60 8.27
C ARG A 442 0.14 -16.77 9.12
N ASN A 443 1.17 -16.59 9.95
CA ASN A 443 1.83 -17.68 10.71
C ASN A 443 2.34 -18.83 9.81
N LEU A 444 3.00 -18.48 8.70
CA LEU A 444 3.74 -19.44 7.88
C LEU A 444 5.19 -19.52 8.40
N GLU A 445 5.69 -20.72 8.71
CA GLU A 445 6.98 -20.91 9.39
C GLU A 445 8.21 -20.87 8.46
N GLY A 446 8.00 -20.89 7.14
CA GLY A 446 9.02 -20.56 6.13
C GLY A 446 8.65 -19.26 5.41
N CYS A 447 9.61 -18.35 5.23
CA CYS A 447 9.40 -17.12 4.45
C CYS A 447 10.71 -16.63 3.83
N SER A 448 10.80 -16.69 2.50
CA SER A 448 12.04 -16.60 1.77
C SER A 448 12.56 -15.18 1.56
N TYR A 449 13.78 -14.90 2.05
CA TYR A 449 14.49 -13.65 1.76
C TYR A 449 15.99 -13.79 1.83
N LEU A 450 16.64 -13.18 0.85
CA LEU A 450 18.06 -12.94 0.89
C LEU A 450 18.40 -11.87 1.92
N ALA A 451 18.84 -12.35 3.09
CA ALA A 451 19.16 -11.53 4.26
C ALA A 451 20.07 -10.35 3.88
N ASP A 452 19.74 -9.13 4.30
CA ASP A 452 20.35 -7.90 3.78
C ASP A 452 21.89 -7.89 3.81
N PRO A 453 22.54 -7.21 2.83
CA PRO A 453 23.92 -6.77 2.99
C PRO A 453 24.01 -5.72 4.12
N PRO A 454 25.16 -5.59 4.81
CA PRO A 454 25.30 -4.71 5.96
C PRO A 454 24.96 -3.24 5.63
N THR A 455 24.24 -2.60 6.55
CA THR A 455 23.59 -1.30 6.39
C THR A 455 24.52 -0.21 5.88
N GLN A 456 24.14 0.43 4.77
CA GLN A 456 24.71 1.66 4.20
C GLN A 456 26.15 2.01 4.65
N LEU A 457 27.13 1.24 4.15
CA LEU A 457 28.50 1.75 4.08
C LEU A 457 28.47 3.13 3.39
N PRO A 458 29.17 4.15 3.93
CA PRO A 458 29.20 5.47 3.31
C PRO A 458 29.77 5.37 1.90
N ALA A 459 29.46 6.36 1.05
CA ALA A 459 29.92 6.41 -0.35
C ALA A 459 31.46 6.39 -0.39
N THR A 460 32.00 5.18 -0.55
CA THR A 460 33.42 4.84 -0.36
C THR A 460 33.99 4.28 -1.65
N GLU A 461 35.31 4.44 -1.79
CA GLU A 461 36.03 4.06 -3.00
C GLU A 461 35.80 2.59 -3.39
N THR A 462 35.61 1.70 -2.40
CA THR A 462 35.30 0.28 -2.55
C THR A 462 34.05 0.03 -3.39
N ARG A 463 32.90 0.65 -3.09
CA ARG A 463 31.65 0.38 -3.84
C ARG A 463 31.77 0.84 -5.30
N ARG A 464 32.44 1.96 -5.55
CA ARG A 464 32.74 2.43 -6.91
C ARG A 464 33.68 1.48 -7.67
N ARG A 465 34.64 0.84 -6.99
CA ARG A 465 35.50 -0.19 -7.59
C ARG A 465 34.71 -1.43 -7.96
N ILE A 466 33.79 -1.88 -7.10
CA ILE A 466 32.89 -3.03 -7.38
C ILE A 466 31.96 -2.72 -8.56
N GLU A 467 31.34 -1.54 -8.61
CA GLU A 467 30.48 -1.15 -9.74
C GLU A 467 31.23 -1.10 -11.08
N LEU A 468 32.52 -0.72 -11.06
CA LEU A 468 33.41 -0.78 -12.23
C LEU A 468 33.82 -2.21 -12.60
N GLU A 469 34.07 -3.08 -11.61
CA GLU A 469 34.35 -4.51 -11.82
C GLU A 469 33.15 -5.23 -12.47
N LEU A 470 31.94 -5.01 -11.94
CA LEU A 470 30.70 -5.60 -12.44
C LEU A 470 30.38 -5.12 -13.87
N MET A 471 30.54 -3.82 -14.15
CA MET A 471 30.36 -3.28 -15.51
C MET A 471 31.44 -3.81 -16.49
N HIS A 472 32.68 -3.99 -16.01
CA HIS A 472 33.75 -4.59 -16.83
C HIS A 472 33.47 -6.06 -17.15
N ARG A 473 33.01 -6.84 -16.16
CA ARG A 473 32.52 -8.22 -16.35
C ARG A 473 31.39 -8.27 -17.36
N TRP A 474 30.37 -7.41 -17.24
CA TRP A 474 29.28 -7.35 -18.22
C TRP A 474 29.81 -7.23 -19.66
N SER A 475 30.68 -6.26 -19.94
CA SER A 475 31.21 -6.05 -21.30
C SER A 475 32.30 -7.04 -21.75
N THR A 476 32.68 -8.04 -20.95
CA THR A 476 33.74 -9.01 -21.28
C THR A 476 33.32 -10.48 -21.20
N SER A 477 32.54 -10.88 -20.19
CA SER A 477 32.06 -12.24 -19.96
C SER A 477 30.54 -12.34 -19.89
N THR A 478 29.90 -11.62 -18.96
CA THR A 478 28.55 -11.94 -18.47
C THR A 478 27.48 -11.85 -19.55
N TYR A 479 27.63 -10.94 -20.51
CA TYR A 479 26.70 -10.80 -21.62
C TYR A 479 26.57 -12.07 -22.50
N LYS A 480 27.61 -12.92 -22.54
CA LYS A 480 27.68 -14.10 -23.42
C LYS A 480 26.73 -15.22 -22.99
N SER A 481 26.38 -15.30 -21.71
CA SER A 481 25.38 -16.26 -21.22
C SER A 481 23.94 -15.84 -21.51
N LEU A 482 23.70 -14.62 -22.01
CA LEU A 482 22.39 -14.13 -22.43
C LEU A 482 22.22 -14.08 -23.97
N ALA A 483 23.27 -14.39 -24.74
CA ALA A 483 23.22 -14.41 -26.19
C ALA A 483 22.65 -15.74 -26.70
N SER A 484 21.42 -15.71 -27.22
CA SER A 484 20.77 -16.88 -27.82
C SER A 484 21.31 -17.19 -29.21
N ILE A 485 21.70 -16.16 -29.96
CA ILE A 485 22.30 -16.25 -31.30
C ILE A 485 23.56 -15.36 -31.44
N PRO A 486 24.48 -15.64 -32.39
CA PRO A 486 25.71 -14.86 -32.59
C PRO A 486 25.48 -13.35 -32.78
N GLU A 487 24.35 -12.98 -33.36
CA GLU A 487 23.95 -11.60 -33.66
C GLU A 487 23.68 -10.77 -32.39
N ASP A 488 23.27 -11.41 -31.28
CA ASP A 488 22.94 -10.73 -30.02
C ASP A 488 24.16 -10.07 -29.36
N ASN A 489 25.35 -10.63 -29.61
CA ASN A 489 26.60 -10.20 -28.99
C ASN A 489 26.86 -8.69 -29.18
N GLN A 490 26.49 -8.11 -30.32
CA GLN A 490 26.76 -6.70 -30.61
C GLN A 490 26.03 -5.77 -29.62
N TRP A 491 24.70 -5.91 -29.53
CA TRP A 491 23.90 -4.99 -28.73
C TRP A 491 23.95 -5.34 -27.23
N LEU A 492 24.12 -6.62 -26.87
CA LEU A 492 24.36 -7.02 -25.48
C LEU A 492 25.70 -6.48 -24.93
N GLN A 493 26.77 -6.48 -25.73
CA GLN A 493 28.11 -6.06 -25.27
C GLN A 493 28.31 -4.54 -25.29
N ILE A 494 27.70 -3.84 -26.24
CA ILE A 494 27.98 -2.41 -26.52
C ILE A 494 26.77 -1.51 -26.25
N ASP A 495 25.63 -1.79 -26.89
CA ASP A 495 24.48 -0.87 -26.86
C ASP A 495 23.75 -0.90 -25.51
N MET A 496 23.61 -2.08 -24.89
CA MET A 496 22.96 -2.25 -23.59
C MET A 496 23.72 -1.52 -22.46
N PRO A 497 25.07 -1.60 -22.33
CA PRO A 497 25.84 -0.68 -21.49
C PRO A 497 25.61 0.81 -21.81
N HIS A 498 25.61 1.22 -23.08
CA HIS A 498 25.35 2.61 -23.46
C HIS A 498 23.93 3.09 -23.11
N TRP A 499 22.93 2.20 -23.09
CA TRP A 499 21.59 2.49 -22.58
C TRP A 499 21.58 2.58 -21.06
N SER A 500 22.29 1.68 -20.37
CA SER A 500 22.32 1.63 -18.90
C SER A 500 22.78 2.95 -18.27
N LEU A 501 23.78 3.61 -18.89
CA LEU A 501 24.29 4.93 -18.47
C LEU A 501 23.25 6.07 -18.58
N LYS A 502 22.08 5.82 -19.18
CA LYS A 502 20.93 6.75 -19.27
C LYS A 502 19.68 6.24 -18.56
N HIS A 503 19.65 4.98 -18.13
CA HIS A 503 18.45 4.29 -17.64
C HIS A 503 18.79 3.47 -16.39
N GLU A 504 18.52 4.07 -15.22
CA GLU A 504 18.96 3.56 -13.92
C GLU A 504 18.50 2.12 -13.64
N TYR A 505 17.26 1.75 -13.99
CA TYR A 505 16.75 0.38 -13.85
C TYR A 505 17.59 -0.65 -14.63
N LEU A 506 18.02 -0.30 -15.85
CA LEU A 506 18.80 -1.19 -16.71
C LEU A 506 20.22 -1.34 -16.16
N LEU A 507 20.83 -0.26 -15.66
CA LEU A 507 22.12 -0.27 -14.99
C LEU A 507 22.10 -1.14 -13.73
N GLN A 508 21.12 -0.93 -12.86
CA GLN A 508 20.98 -1.71 -11.63
C GLN A 508 20.70 -3.18 -11.93
N GLY A 509 19.87 -3.50 -12.93
CA GLY A 509 19.66 -4.88 -13.41
C GLY A 509 20.95 -5.55 -13.91
N MET A 510 21.74 -4.84 -14.72
CA MET A 510 23.02 -5.36 -15.24
C MET A 510 24.04 -5.61 -14.13
N LEU A 511 24.13 -4.69 -13.14
CA LEU A 511 24.99 -4.86 -11.98
C LEU A 511 24.52 -6.04 -11.10
N ALA A 512 23.21 -6.21 -10.90
CA ALA A 512 22.65 -7.35 -10.18
C ALA A 512 23.00 -8.68 -10.84
N PHE A 513 22.78 -8.81 -12.16
CA PHE A 513 23.09 -10.02 -12.89
C PHE A 513 24.59 -10.33 -12.92
N SER A 514 25.44 -9.32 -13.07
CA SER A 514 26.91 -9.47 -13.01
C SER A 514 27.39 -9.87 -11.61
N ALA A 515 26.71 -9.43 -10.55
CA ALA A 515 27.03 -9.84 -9.19
C ALA A 515 26.60 -11.29 -8.91
N LEU A 516 25.52 -11.78 -9.54
CA LEU A 516 25.12 -13.18 -9.49
C LEU A 516 26.09 -14.10 -10.26
N GLU A 517 26.68 -13.63 -11.36
CA GLU A 517 27.80 -14.34 -12.01
C GLU A 517 28.99 -14.50 -11.05
N VAL A 518 29.34 -13.45 -10.29
CA VAL A 518 30.42 -13.52 -9.28
C VAL A 518 30.05 -14.47 -8.13
N ALA A 519 28.80 -14.45 -7.66
CA ALA A 519 28.35 -15.28 -6.54
C ALA A 519 28.21 -16.78 -6.89
N LEU A 520 27.80 -17.11 -8.11
CA LEU A 520 27.57 -18.50 -8.55
C LEU A 520 28.75 -19.11 -9.32
N CYS A 521 29.52 -18.31 -10.05
CA CYS A 521 30.66 -18.77 -10.87
C CYS A 521 32.03 -18.33 -10.33
N GLY A 522 32.06 -17.53 -9.27
CA GLY A 522 33.27 -17.11 -8.58
C GLY A 522 34.08 -16.04 -9.30
N GLY A 523 35.29 -15.79 -8.77
CA GLY A 523 36.29 -14.90 -9.38
C GLY A 523 36.12 -13.41 -9.07
N ALA A 524 35.69 -13.06 -7.85
CA ALA A 524 35.75 -11.69 -7.35
C ALA A 524 37.20 -11.16 -7.31
N VAL A 525 37.41 -9.92 -7.74
CA VAL A 525 38.72 -9.23 -7.64
C VAL A 525 38.87 -8.53 -6.28
N VAL A 526 37.76 -8.10 -5.67
CA VAL A 526 37.72 -7.60 -4.30
C VAL A 526 37.47 -8.77 -3.34
N VAL A 527 38.53 -9.25 -2.69
CA VAL A 527 38.47 -10.39 -1.76
C VAL A 527 38.19 -9.91 -0.33
N GLU A 528 36.95 -10.05 0.09
CA GLU A 528 36.54 -10.12 1.50
C GLU A 528 36.19 -11.59 1.85
N GLU A 529 36.17 -11.94 3.13
CA GLU A 529 35.65 -13.24 3.58
C GLU A 529 34.14 -13.33 3.26
N ASP A 530 33.64 -14.53 2.93
CA ASP A 530 32.26 -14.79 2.47
C ASP A 530 31.81 -13.97 1.23
N TYR A 531 32.70 -13.79 0.24
CA TYR A 531 32.41 -13.06 -1.00
C TYR A 531 31.14 -13.55 -1.74
N GLU A 532 30.85 -14.85 -1.76
CA GLU A 532 29.65 -15.43 -2.40
C GLU A 532 28.36 -14.86 -1.78
N THR A 533 28.34 -14.82 -0.44
CA THR A 533 27.28 -14.18 0.36
C THR A 533 27.22 -12.68 0.07
N TYR A 534 28.36 -11.99 0.01
CA TYR A 534 28.41 -10.55 -0.25
C TYR A 534 27.83 -10.19 -1.63
N TYR A 535 28.31 -10.82 -2.71
CA TYR A 535 27.88 -10.50 -4.06
C TYR A 535 26.42 -10.93 -4.33
N ALA A 536 25.95 -12.05 -3.76
CA ALA A 536 24.54 -12.43 -3.86
C ALA A 536 23.60 -11.41 -3.19
N LYS A 537 23.95 -10.95 -1.97
CA LYS A 537 23.20 -9.90 -1.25
C LYS A 537 23.23 -8.56 -1.98
N LEU A 538 24.40 -8.19 -2.53
CA LEU A 538 24.57 -6.99 -3.34
C LEU A 538 23.72 -7.05 -4.62
N ALA A 539 23.57 -8.22 -5.24
CA ALA A 539 22.72 -8.39 -6.40
C ALA A 539 21.24 -8.11 -6.09
N VAL A 540 20.75 -8.56 -4.94
CA VAL A 540 19.38 -8.29 -4.47
C VAL A 540 19.18 -6.79 -4.21
N GLU A 541 20.15 -6.13 -3.57
CA GLU A 541 20.11 -4.68 -3.34
C GLU A 541 20.06 -3.86 -4.64
N TYR A 542 20.67 -4.36 -5.72
CA TYR A 542 20.55 -3.76 -7.05
C TYR A 542 19.24 -4.14 -7.75
N TYR A 543 18.80 -5.42 -7.69
CA TYR A 543 17.60 -5.90 -8.37
C TYR A 543 16.30 -5.29 -7.82
N ASP A 544 16.21 -5.08 -6.50
CA ASP A 544 15.09 -4.38 -5.86
C ASP A 544 14.94 -2.93 -6.38
N LYS A 545 16.03 -2.15 -6.33
CA LYS A 545 16.05 -0.77 -6.87
C LYS A 545 15.70 -0.74 -8.35
N ALA A 546 16.26 -1.68 -9.12
CA ALA A 546 16.00 -1.82 -10.53
C ALA A 546 14.51 -2.07 -10.81
N SER A 547 13.93 -3.04 -10.09
CA SER A 547 12.52 -3.41 -10.20
C SER A 547 11.58 -2.26 -9.83
N ARG A 548 11.88 -1.52 -8.76
CA ARG A 548 11.12 -0.31 -8.37
C ARG A 548 11.16 0.77 -9.46
N SER A 549 12.34 1.03 -10.03
CA SER A 549 12.54 2.01 -11.10
C SER A 549 11.86 1.56 -12.41
N PHE A 550 11.95 0.27 -12.74
CA PHE A 550 11.30 -0.35 -13.91
C PHE A 550 9.76 -0.31 -13.84
N ARG A 551 9.16 -0.60 -12.68
CA ARG A 551 7.69 -0.53 -12.48
C ARG A 551 7.11 0.84 -12.91
N ALA A 552 7.85 1.93 -12.69
CA ALA A 552 7.45 3.27 -13.13
C ALA A 552 7.66 3.56 -14.64
N GLN A 553 8.46 2.76 -15.35
CA GLN A 553 8.65 2.89 -16.81
C GLN A 553 7.56 2.16 -17.60
N LEU A 554 7.00 1.07 -17.05
CA LEU A 554 5.89 0.32 -17.64
C LEU A 554 4.61 1.16 -17.82
N GLU A 555 4.42 2.23 -17.04
CA GLU A 555 3.29 3.15 -17.20
C GLU A 555 3.36 3.99 -18.49
N ASN A 556 4.54 4.10 -19.14
CA ASN A 556 4.80 4.99 -20.28
C ASN A 556 5.68 4.32 -21.35
N VAL A 557 5.28 3.13 -21.83
CA VAL A 557 5.99 2.43 -22.92
C VAL A 557 5.85 3.21 -24.24
N ASN A 558 6.97 3.39 -24.94
CA ASN A 558 7.07 4.10 -26.22
C ASN A 558 8.20 3.50 -27.09
N PRO A 559 8.28 3.84 -28.40
CA PRO A 559 9.28 3.25 -29.30
C PRO A 559 10.74 3.47 -28.90
N GLU A 560 11.07 4.50 -28.10
CA GLU A 560 12.44 4.76 -27.66
C GLU A 560 12.85 3.95 -26.43
N ASN A 561 11.92 3.66 -25.51
CA ASN A 561 12.20 2.92 -24.27
C ASN A 561 11.87 1.41 -24.36
N VAL A 562 10.99 0.97 -25.27
CA VAL A 562 10.46 -0.40 -25.28
C VAL A 562 11.52 -1.50 -25.39
N GLN A 563 12.57 -1.31 -26.20
CA GLN A 563 13.68 -2.28 -26.30
C GLN A 563 14.41 -2.48 -24.96
N LYS A 564 14.47 -1.42 -24.14
CA LYS A 564 15.17 -1.41 -22.84
C LYS A 564 14.28 -1.98 -21.74
N ILE A 565 12.98 -1.70 -21.81
CA ILE A 565 11.94 -2.30 -20.97
C ILE A 565 11.87 -3.82 -21.20
N PHE A 566 11.84 -4.26 -22.46
CA PHE A 566 11.92 -5.68 -22.83
C PHE A 566 13.20 -6.34 -22.30
N MET A 567 14.37 -5.73 -22.52
CA MET A 567 15.62 -6.33 -22.03
C MET A 567 15.73 -6.38 -20.51
N PHE A 568 15.18 -5.41 -19.77
CA PHE A 568 15.11 -5.54 -18.31
C PHE A 568 14.11 -6.64 -17.88
N SER A 569 12.97 -6.77 -18.56
CA SER A 569 11.98 -7.82 -18.30
C SER A 569 12.57 -9.22 -18.50
N PHE A 570 13.39 -9.43 -19.54
CA PHE A 570 14.15 -10.68 -19.73
C PHE A 570 15.26 -10.85 -18.67
N LEU A 571 15.97 -9.78 -18.32
CA LEU A 571 17.01 -9.83 -17.29
C LEU A 571 16.44 -10.17 -15.90
N ALA A 572 15.20 -9.75 -15.61
CA ALA A 572 14.49 -10.12 -14.39
C ALA A 572 14.22 -11.64 -14.31
N VAL A 573 13.86 -12.29 -15.42
CA VAL A 573 13.74 -13.77 -15.50
C VAL A 573 15.07 -14.42 -15.12
N ALA A 574 16.17 -13.99 -15.76
CA ALA A 574 17.49 -14.59 -15.56
C ALA A 574 18.02 -14.35 -14.13
N VAL A 575 17.74 -13.18 -13.54
CA VAL A 575 18.02 -12.89 -12.13
C VAL A 575 17.22 -13.81 -11.21
N ASN A 576 15.90 -13.97 -11.39
CA ASN A 576 15.09 -14.82 -10.50
C ASN A 576 15.52 -16.31 -10.55
N MET A 577 15.83 -16.85 -11.73
CA MET A 577 16.39 -18.20 -11.84
C MET A 577 17.77 -18.32 -11.13
N SER A 578 18.63 -17.30 -11.22
CA SER A 578 19.92 -17.28 -10.53
C SER A 578 19.78 -17.21 -9.00
N LEU A 579 18.87 -16.37 -8.50
CA LEU A 579 18.58 -16.23 -7.07
C LEU A 579 18.12 -17.57 -6.47
N GLY A 580 17.27 -18.32 -7.19
CA GLY A 580 16.80 -19.65 -6.78
C GLY A 580 17.86 -20.76 -6.69
N GLN A 581 19.11 -20.47 -7.09
CA GLN A 581 20.26 -21.39 -7.00
C GLN A 581 21.26 -21.03 -5.87
N CYS A 582 21.15 -19.85 -5.27
CA CYS A 582 22.11 -19.39 -4.27
C CYS A 582 21.87 -20.08 -2.91
N SER A 583 22.86 -20.83 -2.39
CA SER A 583 22.75 -21.59 -1.13
C SER A 583 22.44 -20.73 0.10
N VAL A 584 22.89 -19.48 0.12
CA VAL A 584 22.56 -18.50 1.18
C VAL A 584 21.04 -18.22 1.25
N PHE A 585 20.28 -18.57 0.20
CA PHE A 585 18.83 -18.38 0.08
C PHE A 585 18.04 -19.71 0.20
N GLU A 586 18.64 -20.76 0.78
CA GLU A 586 18.14 -22.13 0.76
C GLU A 586 17.29 -22.51 1.99
N ASP A 587 17.58 -21.94 3.17
CA ASP A 587 16.86 -22.05 4.46
C ASP A 587 15.40 -21.49 4.44
N LEU A 588 14.94 -21.09 3.26
CA LEU A 588 14.01 -19.97 3.08
C LEU A 588 12.81 -20.37 2.20
N HIS A 589 13.05 -21.29 1.26
CA HIS A 589 12.17 -22.44 0.97
C HIS A 589 10.68 -22.21 0.59
N GLU A 590 10.40 -21.26 -0.30
CA GLU A 590 9.30 -21.45 -1.27
C GLU A 590 9.49 -22.79 -2.02
N GLY A 591 8.45 -23.62 -2.14
CA GLY A 591 8.52 -24.86 -2.94
C GLY A 591 8.64 -24.56 -4.45
N VAL A 592 9.13 -25.52 -5.25
CA VAL A 592 9.33 -25.35 -6.70
C VAL A 592 8.10 -24.79 -7.43
N LEU A 593 6.89 -25.18 -7.03
CA LEU A 593 5.66 -24.73 -7.69
C LEU A 593 5.42 -23.21 -7.55
N GLU A 594 5.76 -22.60 -6.41
CA GLU A 594 5.58 -21.16 -6.21
C GLU A 594 6.67 -20.36 -6.95
N ARG A 595 7.93 -20.80 -6.87
CA ARG A 595 9.03 -20.24 -7.68
C ARG A 595 8.73 -20.32 -9.18
N THR A 596 8.18 -21.45 -9.63
CA THR A 596 7.81 -21.67 -11.03
C THR A 596 6.59 -20.87 -11.45
N THR A 597 5.63 -20.64 -10.56
CA THR A 597 4.49 -19.74 -10.81
C THR A 597 4.95 -18.28 -10.99
N THR A 598 5.90 -17.81 -10.17
CA THR A 598 6.52 -16.49 -10.31
C THR A 598 7.29 -16.37 -11.62
N LEU A 599 8.08 -17.39 -11.97
CA LEU A 599 8.79 -17.49 -13.24
C LEU A 599 7.84 -17.46 -14.46
N TRP A 600 6.70 -18.16 -14.37
CA TRP A 600 5.68 -18.20 -15.42
C TRP A 600 5.12 -16.80 -15.70
N GLU A 601 4.75 -16.04 -14.66
CA GLU A 601 4.23 -14.68 -14.83
C GLU A 601 5.28 -13.69 -15.34
N LEU A 602 6.54 -13.82 -14.93
CA LEU A 602 7.64 -13.00 -15.48
C LEU A 602 7.83 -13.28 -16.99
N LEU A 603 7.77 -14.55 -17.40
CA LEU A 603 7.88 -14.94 -18.81
C LEU A 603 6.67 -14.52 -19.63
N MET A 604 5.45 -14.64 -19.09
CA MET A 604 4.23 -14.14 -19.74
C MET A 604 4.19 -12.61 -19.82
N GLY A 605 4.76 -11.90 -18.83
CA GLY A 605 4.98 -10.46 -18.89
C GLY A 605 5.93 -10.08 -20.03
N ASN A 606 7.09 -10.76 -20.10
CA ASN A 606 8.09 -10.53 -21.15
C ASN A 606 7.54 -10.79 -22.56
N ALA A 607 6.81 -11.90 -22.75
CA ALA A 607 6.15 -12.23 -24.01
C ALA A 607 5.07 -11.21 -24.40
N SER A 608 4.29 -10.72 -23.43
CA SER A 608 3.26 -9.71 -23.66
C SER A 608 3.84 -8.37 -24.13
N ILE A 609 5.04 -7.99 -23.67
CA ILE A 609 5.76 -6.80 -24.14
C ILE A 609 6.27 -7.02 -25.58
N ALA A 610 6.75 -8.23 -25.89
CA ALA A 610 7.20 -8.58 -27.23
C ALA A 610 6.07 -8.58 -28.27
N GLU A 611 4.91 -9.13 -27.92
CA GLU A 611 3.73 -9.19 -28.78
C GLU A 611 3.16 -7.79 -29.07
N GLN A 612 2.92 -6.98 -28.03
CA GLN A 612 2.28 -5.66 -28.17
C GLN A 612 3.13 -4.61 -28.90
N HIS A 613 4.44 -4.82 -28.98
CA HIS A 613 5.39 -3.86 -29.54
C HIS A 613 6.36 -4.46 -30.56
N PHE A 614 6.00 -5.58 -31.17
CA PHE A 614 6.85 -6.34 -32.09
C PHE A 614 7.52 -5.46 -33.16
N GLU A 615 6.76 -4.61 -33.85
CA GLU A 615 7.29 -3.69 -34.88
C GLU A 615 8.37 -2.74 -34.34
N ALA A 616 8.20 -2.20 -33.12
CA ALA A 616 9.15 -1.29 -32.50
C ALA A 616 10.40 -2.02 -31.96
N LEU A 617 10.26 -3.29 -31.56
CA LEU A 617 11.41 -4.13 -31.26
C LEU A 617 12.21 -4.46 -32.54
N VAL A 618 11.54 -4.83 -33.63
CA VAL A 618 12.14 -5.09 -34.95
C VAL A 618 12.82 -3.84 -35.53
N ALA A 619 12.27 -2.63 -35.34
CA ALA A 619 12.78 -1.42 -35.98
C ALA A 619 14.07 -0.81 -35.36
N GLY A 620 14.45 -1.21 -34.14
CA GLY A 620 15.59 -0.61 -33.43
C GLY A 620 16.86 -1.46 -33.43
N ALA A 621 17.61 -1.47 -32.32
CA ALA A 621 18.89 -2.19 -32.22
C ALA A 621 18.75 -3.73 -32.27
N LEU A 622 17.63 -4.27 -31.78
CA LEU A 622 17.29 -5.70 -31.89
C LEU A 622 17.00 -6.16 -33.33
N SER A 623 16.86 -5.24 -34.31
CA SER A 623 16.58 -5.54 -35.73
C SER A 623 17.35 -6.73 -36.27
N ARG A 624 18.69 -6.72 -36.16
CA ARG A 624 19.57 -7.77 -36.68
C ARG A 624 19.29 -9.14 -36.05
N SER A 625 19.03 -9.18 -34.75
CA SER A 625 18.66 -10.42 -34.05
C SER A 625 17.30 -10.93 -34.52
N THR A 626 16.31 -10.05 -34.67
CA THR A 626 14.96 -10.46 -35.09
C THR A 626 14.91 -10.84 -36.58
N GLU A 627 15.66 -10.16 -37.45
CA GLU A 627 15.85 -10.55 -38.85
C GLU A 627 16.53 -11.93 -38.95
N ALA A 628 17.61 -12.17 -38.20
CA ALA A 628 18.28 -13.45 -38.15
C ALA A 628 17.40 -14.58 -37.58
N LEU A 629 16.61 -14.29 -36.54
CA LEU A 629 15.60 -15.19 -35.97
C LEU A 629 14.55 -15.58 -37.01
N ILE A 630 14.00 -14.61 -37.76
CA ILE A 630 13.02 -14.86 -38.82
C ILE A 630 13.63 -15.72 -39.94
N LEU A 631 14.83 -15.38 -40.43
CA LEU A 631 15.49 -16.11 -41.52
C LEU A 631 15.86 -17.54 -41.13
N LYS A 632 16.42 -17.75 -39.93
CA LYS A 632 16.73 -19.09 -39.39
C LYS A 632 15.45 -19.91 -39.22
N THR A 633 14.39 -19.34 -38.63
CA THR A 633 13.09 -20.02 -38.47
C THR A 633 12.47 -20.42 -39.81
N GLN A 634 12.56 -19.57 -40.84
CA GLN A 634 12.08 -19.89 -42.19
C GLN A 634 12.89 -21.02 -42.84
N SER A 635 14.23 -20.98 -42.75
CA SER A 635 15.10 -22.02 -43.30
C SER A 635 14.93 -23.38 -42.61
N GLN A 636 14.50 -23.39 -41.35
CA GLN A 636 14.32 -24.59 -40.53
C GLN A 636 12.98 -25.33 -40.73
N ALA A 637 12.09 -24.81 -41.57
CA ALA A 637 10.89 -25.53 -41.99
C ALA A 637 11.21 -26.70 -42.95
N GLU A 638 12.40 -26.69 -43.57
CA GLU A 638 12.84 -27.67 -44.56
C GLU A 638 13.77 -28.76 -43.96
N THR A 639 14.32 -28.54 -42.77
CA THR A 639 15.21 -29.48 -42.06
C THR A 639 14.40 -30.44 -41.18
N PRO A 640 14.51 -31.77 -41.36
CA PRO A 640 13.84 -32.73 -40.48
C PRO A 640 14.41 -32.67 -39.05
N PRO A 641 13.57 -32.86 -38.00
CA PRO A 641 14.07 -32.97 -36.63
C PRO A 641 14.96 -34.20 -36.48
N THR A 642 15.98 -34.10 -35.63
CA THR A 642 16.84 -35.22 -35.21
C THR A 642 16.76 -35.34 -33.69
N LEU A 643 15.65 -35.90 -33.22
CA LEU A 643 15.44 -36.26 -31.83
C LEU A 643 16.14 -37.61 -31.54
N ASN A 644 16.57 -37.82 -30.29
CA ASN A 644 17.05 -39.14 -29.85
C ASN A 644 15.85 -40.09 -29.67
N GLN A 645 16.02 -41.39 -29.96
CA GLN A 645 14.93 -42.38 -29.84
C GLN A 645 14.28 -42.35 -28.44
N ASP A 646 15.08 -42.38 -27.37
CA ASP A 646 14.58 -42.25 -25.99
C ASP A 646 13.70 -41.01 -25.73
N LEU A 647 13.91 -39.91 -26.46
CA LEU A 647 13.12 -38.68 -26.34
C LEU A 647 11.85 -38.74 -27.23
N GLU A 648 11.93 -39.34 -28.42
CA GLU A 648 10.73 -39.62 -29.24
C GLU A 648 9.78 -40.57 -28.50
N ASP A 649 10.32 -41.64 -27.92
CA ASP A 649 9.60 -42.62 -27.12
C ASP A 649 8.95 -41.96 -25.91
N ALA A 650 9.69 -41.15 -25.13
CA ALA A 650 9.16 -40.42 -23.99
C ALA A 650 8.08 -39.39 -24.36
N LEU A 651 8.20 -38.70 -25.51
CA LEU A 651 7.17 -37.80 -26.02
C LEU A 651 5.92 -38.56 -26.52
N SER A 652 6.07 -39.82 -26.95
CA SER A 652 4.95 -40.69 -27.31
C SER A 652 4.17 -41.18 -26.08
N LEU A 653 4.86 -41.49 -24.97
CA LEU A 653 4.24 -41.80 -23.68
C LEU A 653 3.42 -40.60 -23.16
N LEU A 654 4.02 -39.40 -23.17
CA LEU A 654 3.36 -38.15 -22.78
C LEU A 654 2.12 -37.84 -23.64
N LEU A 655 2.22 -38.03 -24.97
CA LEU A 655 1.08 -37.90 -25.89
C LEU A 655 -0.04 -38.90 -25.56
N THR A 656 0.31 -40.12 -25.17
CA THR A 656 -0.66 -41.17 -24.81
C THR A 656 -1.42 -40.81 -23.53
N VAL A 657 -0.71 -40.39 -22.49
CA VAL A 657 -1.28 -39.87 -21.23
C VAL A 657 -2.20 -38.66 -21.49
N ILE A 658 -1.74 -37.67 -22.27
CA ILE A 658 -2.52 -36.46 -22.53
C ILE A 658 -3.76 -36.75 -23.39
N ASN A 659 -3.68 -37.66 -24.36
CA ASN A 659 -4.86 -38.09 -25.12
C ASN A 659 -5.90 -38.73 -24.19
N LYS A 660 -5.48 -39.58 -23.24
CA LYS A 660 -6.37 -40.19 -22.25
C LYS A 660 -6.99 -39.16 -21.30
N ALA A 661 -6.20 -38.20 -20.83
CA ALA A 661 -6.66 -37.06 -20.02
C ALA A 661 -7.63 -36.11 -20.76
N CYS A 662 -7.72 -36.21 -22.09
CA CYS A 662 -8.65 -35.44 -22.93
C CYS A 662 -9.99 -36.14 -23.20
N GLU A 663 -10.24 -37.34 -22.68
CA GLU A 663 -11.53 -38.01 -22.80
C GLU A 663 -12.59 -37.35 -21.91
N ILE A 664 -13.79 -37.05 -22.45
CA ILE A 664 -14.86 -36.35 -21.72
C ILE A 664 -15.80 -37.37 -21.05
N PRO A 665 -16.03 -37.29 -19.72
CA PRO A 665 -16.98 -38.15 -19.02
C PRO A 665 -18.42 -38.00 -19.56
N SER A 666 -19.08 -39.12 -19.82
CA SER A 666 -20.44 -39.19 -20.38
C SER A 666 -21.53 -38.84 -19.34
N GLY A 667 -21.61 -37.57 -18.93
CA GLY A 667 -22.68 -37.11 -18.03
C GLY A 667 -22.60 -35.67 -17.48
N SER A 668 -21.62 -34.85 -17.88
CA SER A 668 -21.41 -33.53 -17.27
C SER A 668 -22.47 -32.48 -17.66
N THR A 669 -22.71 -31.51 -16.77
CA THR A 669 -23.67 -30.42 -16.98
C THR A 669 -23.10 -29.36 -17.94
N PRO A 670 -23.94 -28.49 -18.57
CA PRO A 670 -23.45 -27.53 -19.56
C PRO A 670 -22.55 -26.41 -18.99
N ASP A 671 -22.51 -26.18 -17.68
CA ASP A 671 -21.52 -25.28 -17.05
C ASP A 671 -20.15 -25.98 -16.97
N ASP A 672 -20.11 -27.23 -16.49
CA ASP A 672 -18.89 -28.05 -16.40
C ASP A 672 -18.18 -28.21 -17.77
N GLN A 673 -18.97 -28.33 -18.85
CA GLN A 673 -18.47 -28.49 -20.22
C GLN A 673 -17.59 -27.30 -20.66
N SER A 674 -17.83 -26.11 -20.13
CA SER A 674 -17.01 -24.92 -20.41
C SER A 674 -15.61 -25.07 -19.82
N GLU A 675 -15.50 -25.34 -18.51
CA GLU A 675 -14.20 -25.47 -17.83
C GLU A 675 -13.41 -26.70 -18.32
N VAL A 676 -14.09 -27.82 -18.57
CA VAL A 676 -13.47 -29.01 -19.17
C VAL A 676 -12.89 -28.70 -20.55
N SER A 677 -13.55 -27.90 -21.37
CA SER A 677 -13.05 -27.54 -22.71
C SER A 677 -11.77 -26.68 -22.66
N ILE A 678 -11.69 -25.74 -21.71
CA ILE A 678 -10.52 -24.88 -21.50
C ILE A 678 -9.32 -25.70 -21.01
N ARG A 679 -9.56 -26.65 -20.10
CA ARG A 679 -8.52 -27.57 -19.59
C ARG A 679 -7.97 -28.47 -20.71
N ILE A 680 -8.85 -29.09 -21.49
CA ILE A 680 -8.47 -29.93 -22.65
C ILE A 680 -7.70 -29.12 -23.71
N HIS A 681 -8.10 -27.88 -23.98
CA HIS A 681 -7.36 -27.00 -24.89
C HIS A 681 -5.94 -26.73 -24.36
N SER A 682 -5.83 -26.36 -23.08
CA SER A 682 -4.56 -26.02 -22.45
C SER A 682 -3.57 -27.19 -22.42
N TYR A 683 -4.02 -28.43 -22.14
CA TYR A 683 -3.15 -29.61 -22.23
C TYR A 683 -2.57 -29.82 -23.64
N ARG A 684 -3.41 -29.64 -24.68
CA ARG A 684 -2.99 -29.81 -26.07
C ARG A 684 -2.02 -28.72 -26.53
N THR A 685 -2.27 -27.47 -26.14
CA THR A 685 -1.38 -26.34 -26.42
C THR A 685 -0.05 -26.48 -25.64
N GLY A 686 -0.08 -26.94 -24.39
CA GLY A 686 1.12 -27.27 -23.62
C GLY A 686 1.94 -28.41 -24.25
N LEU A 687 1.28 -29.46 -24.75
CA LEU A 687 1.96 -30.55 -25.44
C LEU A 687 2.62 -30.10 -26.75
N SER A 688 1.93 -29.30 -27.58
CA SER A 688 2.53 -28.77 -28.81
C SER A 688 3.67 -27.79 -28.51
N ALA A 689 3.56 -27.00 -27.44
CA ALA A 689 4.61 -26.11 -26.98
C ALA A 689 5.87 -26.87 -26.53
N ILE A 690 5.75 -27.91 -25.69
CA ILE A 690 6.93 -28.65 -25.21
C ILE A 690 7.63 -29.43 -26.33
N GLN A 691 6.85 -30.01 -27.25
CA GLN A 691 7.36 -30.68 -28.45
C GLN A 691 8.10 -29.68 -29.37
N ALA A 692 7.52 -28.49 -29.60
CA ALA A 692 8.17 -27.44 -30.38
C ALA A 692 9.50 -26.98 -29.76
N CYS A 693 9.58 -26.83 -28.43
CA CYS A 693 10.83 -26.51 -27.75
C CYS A 693 11.89 -27.61 -27.93
N PHE A 694 11.55 -28.89 -27.71
CA PHE A 694 12.50 -29.99 -27.93
C PHE A 694 13.00 -30.06 -29.38
N ILE A 695 12.12 -29.90 -30.37
CA ILE A 695 12.44 -29.90 -31.80
C ILE A 695 13.34 -28.71 -32.20
N GLN A 696 13.25 -27.60 -31.48
CA GLN A 696 13.99 -26.38 -31.82
C GLN A 696 15.34 -26.30 -31.09
N ASP A 697 15.42 -26.68 -29.81
CA ASP A 697 16.70 -26.80 -29.10
C ASP A 697 17.57 -27.93 -29.72
N SER A 698 16.99 -29.00 -30.29
CA SER A 698 17.75 -30.06 -30.98
C SER A 698 18.44 -29.63 -32.28
N LYS A 699 18.21 -28.41 -32.77
CA LYS A 699 18.87 -27.86 -33.97
C LYS A 699 20.14 -27.06 -33.64
N GLU A 700 20.40 -26.79 -32.36
CA GLU A 700 21.51 -25.96 -31.81
C GLU A 700 21.61 -24.50 -32.31
N ASP A 701 20.89 -24.10 -33.37
CA ASP A 701 20.85 -22.74 -33.96
C ASP A 701 20.41 -21.64 -32.98
N PHE A 702 19.64 -22.01 -31.95
CA PHE A 702 19.08 -21.12 -30.94
C PHE A 702 19.35 -21.68 -29.55
N LYS A 703 19.97 -20.90 -28.67
CA LYS A 703 20.18 -21.31 -27.27
C LYS A 703 19.00 -20.87 -26.40
N GLY A 704 18.30 -21.85 -25.84
CA GLY A 704 17.32 -21.64 -24.78
C GLY A 704 15.87 -21.49 -25.25
N MET A 705 15.46 -22.23 -26.28
CA MET A 705 14.05 -22.25 -26.71
C MET A 705 13.12 -22.76 -25.62
N ALA A 706 13.61 -23.62 -24.71
CA ALA A 706 12.99 -23.93 -23.42
C ALA A 706 12.38 -22.70 -22.69
N ILE A 707 13.00 -21.51 -22.75
CA ILE A 707 12.51 -20.30 -22.08
C ILE A 707 11.21 -19.77 -22.72
N ALA A 708 10.94 -20.09 -23.99
CA ALA A 708 9.71 -19.71 -24.68
C ALA A 708 8.50 -20.58 -24.32
N PHE A 709 8.69 -21.73 -23.65
CA PHE A 709 7.61 -22.70 -23.37
C PHE A 709 6.37 -22.07 -22.71
N PRO A 710 6.47 -21.22 -21.66
CA PRO A 710 5.29 -20.58 -21.07
C PRO A 710 4.50 -19.71 -22.04
N ALA A 711 5.20 -18.95 -22.90
CA ALA A 711 4.58 -18.09 -23.90
C ALA A 711 3.83 -18.89 -24.97
N LEU A 712 4.38 -20.06 -25.36
CA LEU A 712 3.77 -20.99 -26.32
C LEU A 712 2.60 -21.79 -25.71
N ALA A 713 2.67 -22.14 -24.41
CA ALA A 713 1.61 -22.84 -23.69
C ALA A 713 0.42 -21.93 -23.32
N GLY A 714 0.67 -20.62 -23.14
CA GLY A 714 -0.35 -19.59 -22.98
C GLY A 714 -0.79 -19.30 -21.55
N ARG A 715 -1.66 -18.28 -21.40
CA ARG A 715 -2.10 -17.78 -20.08
C ARG A 715 -2.96 -18.77 -19.30
N ASP A 716 -3.80 -19.55 -19.98
CA ASP A 716 -4.75 -20.47 -19.33
C ASP A 716 -4.06 -21.69 -18.74
N PHE A 717 -2.97 -22.15 -19.35
CA PHE A 717 -2.11 -23.19 -18.78
C PHE A 717 -1.56 -22.79 -17.40
N GLY A 718 -1.11 -21.54 -17.24
CA GLY A 718 -0.64 -21.02 -15.95
C GLY A 718 -1.73 -20.95 -14.86
N GLN A 719 -3.01 -20.84 -15.23
CA GLN A 719 -4.12 -20.92 -14.27
C GLN A 719 -4.36 -22.36 -13.79
N ILE A 720 -4.22 -23.35 -14.69
CA ILE A 720 -4.34 -24.77 -14.38
C ILE A 720 -3.14 -25.24 -13.55
N LEU A 721 -1.94 -24.75 -13.85
CA LEU A 721 -0.73 -25.00 -13.08
C LEU A 721 -0.86 -24.53 -11.61
N ARG A 722 -1.45 -23.35 -11.39
CA ARG A 722 -1.79 -22.84 -10.04
C ARG A 722 -2.81 -23.69 -9.27
N LYS A 723 -3.60 -24.52 -9.94
CA LYS A 723 -4.50 -25.50 -9.30
C LYS A 723 -3.78 -26.80 -8.89
N SER A 724 -2.46 -26.91 -9.13
CA SER A 724 -1.68 -28.14 -8.94
C SER A 724 -2.19 -29.33 -9.77
N ASP A 725 -2.73 -29.06 -10.97
CA ASP A 725 -3.27 -30.08 -11.86
C ASP A 725 -2.17 -31.09 -12.28
N PRO A 726 -2.34 -32.40 -12.03
CA PRO A 726 -1.30 -33.40 -12.29
C PRO A 726 -0.78 -33.43 -13.73
N VAL A 727 -1.62 -33.17 -14.73
CA VAL A 727 -1.24 -33.25 -16.14
C VAL A 727 -0.44 -32.02 -16.56
N ALA A 728 -0.79 -30.84 -16.03
CA ALA A 728 0.02 -29.63 -16.18
C ALA A 728 1.38 -29.75 -15.46
N LEU A 729 1.40 -30.38 -14.27
CA LEU A 729 2.63 -30.67 -13.54
C LEU A 729 3.53 -31.69 -14.27
N LEU A 730 2.95 -32.72 -14.92
CA LEU A 730 3.72 -33.67 -15.74
C LEU A 730 4.37 -32.97 -16.94
N LEU A 731 3.67 -32.06 -17.62
CA LEU A 731 4.26 -31.21 -18.66
C LEU A 731 5.39 -30.31 -18.10
N MET A 732 5.26 -29.86 -16.85
CA MET A 732 6.31 -29.13 -16.15
C MET A 732 7.57 -29.99 -15.90
N VAL A 733 7.41 -31.29 -15.60
CA VAL A 733 8.55 -32.23 -15.47
C VAL A 733 9.34 -32.33 -16.77
N TYR A 734 8.66 -32.44 -17.93
CA TYR A 734 9.34 -32.44 -19.24
C TYR A 734 10.04 -31.10 -19.55
N TRP A 735 9.48 -29.98 -19.09
CA TRP A 735 10.15 -28.67 -19.17
C TRP A 735 11.39 -28.59 -18.26
N GLY A 736 11.35 -29.18 -17.07
CA GLY A 736 12.51 -29.30 -16.19
C GLY A 736 13.71 -30.00 -16.83
N VAL A 737 13.47 -31.02 -17.68
CA VAL A 737 14.53 -31.69 -18.47
C VAL A 737 15.17 -30.73 -19.48
N GLN A 738 14.37 -29.90 -20.18
CA GLN A 738 14.89 -28.87 -21.09
C GLN A 738 15.70 -27.81 -20.34
N LEU A 739 15.18 -27.31 -19.21
CA LEU A 739 15.86 -26.33 -18.37
C LEU A 739 17.17 -26.88 -17.77
N ASN A 740 17.25 -28.17 -17.45
CA ASN A 740 18.50 -28.81 -17.02
C ASN A 740 19.54 -28.86 -18.16
N THR A 741 19.11 -29.06 -19.39
CA THR A 741 20.00 -29.02 -20.56
C THR A 741 20.47 -27.60 -20.86
N LEU A 742 19.59 -26.61 -20.78
CA LEU A 742 19.96 -25.19 -20.86
C LEU A 742 20.91 -24.78 -19.73
N GLY A 743 20.72 -25.28 -18.51
CA GLY A 743 21.59 -25.03 -17.36
C GLY A 743 23.04 -25.45 -17.55
N LYS A 744 23.31 -26.43 -18.43
CA LYS A 744 24.68 -26.87 -18.80
C LYS A 744 25.43 -25.83 -19.64
N ILE A 745 24.74 -24.86 -20.25
CA ILE A 745 25.33 -23.77 -21.06
C ILE A 745 25.02 -22.36 -20.51
N ALA A 746 24.01 -22.22 -19.66
CA ALA A 746 23.55 -20.96 -19.08
C ALA A 746 23.53 -21.07 -17.54
N TRP A 747 24.58 -20.56 -16.88
CA TRP A 747 24.77 -20.63 -15.42
C TRP A 747 23.58 -20.08 -14.62
N TRP A 748 22.88 -19.07 -15.17
CA TRP A 748 21.72 -18.45 -14.55
C TRP A 748 20.49 -19.36 -14.48
N VAL A 749 20.45 -20.42 -15.30
CA VAL A 749 19.47 -21.52 -15.19
C VAL A 749 20.04 -22.67 -14.34
N GLY A 750 21.29 -23.07 -14.61
CA GLY A 750 22.06 -24.08 -13.88
C GLY A 750 21.25 -25.28 -13.38
N THR A 751 21.12 -25.43 -12.06
CA THR A 751 20.46 -26.59 -11.43
C THR A 751 18.93 -26.49 -11.32
N PHE A 752 18.31 -25.38 -11.76
CA PHE A 752 16.88 -25.11 -11.60
C PHE A 752 16.00 -26.20 -12.23
N GLY A 753 16.34 -26.67 -13.44
CA GLY A 753 15.62 -27.75 -14.12
C GLY A 753 15.70 -29.09 -13.37
N LYS A 754 16.86 -29.44 -12.81
CA LYS A 754 17.03 -30.66 -11.99
C LYS A 754 16.20 -30.60 -10.71
N ARG A 755 16.24 -29.48 -9.98
CA ARG A 755 15.41 -29.26 -8.77
C ARG A 755 13.92 -29.36 -9.09
N MET A 756 13.48 -28.79 -10.22
CA MET A 756 12.10 -28.88 -10.68
C MET A 756 11.66 -30.32 -10.95
N VAL A 757 12.47 -31.11 -11.66
CA VAL A 757 12.16 -32.53 -11.89
C VAL A 757 12.10 -33.31 -10.59
N ASP A 758 13.04 -33.08 -9.65
CA ASP A 758 13.10 -33.82 -8.39
C ASP A 758 11.83 -33.63 -7.56
N GLU A 759 11.52 -32.39 -7.16
CA GLU A 759 10.36 -32.08 -6.31
C GLU A 759 9.03 -32.48 -6.96
N VAL A 760 8.83 -32.17 -8.25
CA VAL A 760 7.53 -32.41 -8.91
C VAL A 760 7.31 -33.89 -9.23
N SER A 761 8.37 -34.65 -9.55
CA SER A 761 8.20 -36.09 -9.79
C SER A 761 7.88 -36.87 -8.52
N GLU A 762 8.36 -36.44 -7.34
CA GLU A 762 7.93 -37.04 -6.07
C GLU A 762 6.46 -36.74 -5.76
N MET A 763 5.98 -35.51 -6.02
CA MET A 763 4.55 -35.15 -5.88
C MET A 763 3.65 -36.01 -6.78
N LEU A 764 4.08 -36.31 -8.01
CA LEU A 764 3.29 -37.06 -9.00
C LEU A 764 3.47 -38.59 -8.93
N TRP A 765 4.24 -39.11 -7.97
CA TRP A 765 4.54 -40.55 -7.88
C TRP A 765 3.42 -41.37 -7.24
N GLN A 766 2.64 -40.78 -6.34
CA GLN A 766 1.46 -41.42 -5.73
C GLN A 766 0.22 -41.10 -6.57
N PRO A 767 -0.60 -42.09 -6.96
CA PRO A 767 -1.75 -41.85 -7.83
C PRO A 767 -2.91 -41.22 -7.05
N ASP A 768 -3.41 -40.08 -7.53
CA ASP A 768 -4.63 -39.46 -6.99
C ASP A 768 -5.87 -40.20 -7.54
N PRO A 769 -6.81 -40.65 -6.68
CA PRO A 769 -8.04 -41.32 -7.12
C PRO A 769 -8.99 -40.43 -7.94
N GLU A 770 -8.84 -39.11 -7.96
CA GLU A 770 -9.58 -38.21 -8.87
C GLU A 770 -9.00 -38.18 -10.30
N PHE A 771 -7.78 -38.69 -10.51
CA PHE A 771 -7.05 -38.64 -11.79
C PHE A 771 -6.58 -40.02 -12.25
N GLU A 772 -7.47 -40.81 -12.86
CA GLU A 772 -7.20 -42.18 -13.37
C GLU A 772 -5.89 -42.31 -14.19
N VAL A 773 -5.50 -41.26 -14.91
CA VAL A 773 -4.27 -41.21 -15.71
C VAL A 773 -2.97 -41.36 -14.90
N MET A 774 -2.97 -41.06 -13.60
CA MET A 774 -1.80 -41.25 -12.73
C MET A 774 -1.51 -42.73 -12.41
N ALA A 775 -2.48 -43.63 -12.68
CA ALA A 775 -2.31 -45.07 -12.53
C ALA A 775 -1.76 -45.76 -13.80
N MET A 776 -1.58 -45.02 -14.90
CA MET A 776 -1.07 -45.56 -16.17
C MET A 776 0.43 -45.91 -16.08
N PRO A 777 0.92 -47.01 -16.69
CA PRO A 777 2.34 -47.30 -16.75
C PRO A 777 3.12 -46.21 -17.49
N GLU A 778 2.55 -45.63 -18.55
CA GLU A 778 3.16 -44.55 -19.35
C GLU A 778 3.46 -43.30 -18.49
N TRP A 779 2.69 -43.07 -17.43
CA TRP A 779 2.92 -41.99 -16.44
C TRP A 779 4.22 -42.22 -15.65
N ARG A 780 4.41 -43.45 -15.14
CA ARG A 780 5.59 -43.83 -14.35
C ARG A 780 6.84 -43.93 -15.19
N GLU A 781 6.71 -44.44 -16.42
CA GLU A 781 7.80 -44.49 -17.39
C GLU A 781 8.26 -43.09 -17.80
N GLY A 782 7.34 -42.17 -18.11
CA GLY A 782 7.66 -40.77 -18.43
C GLY A 782 8.35 -40.03 -17.28
N ILE A 783 7.89 -40.23 -16.03
CA ILE A 783 8.55 -39.69 -14.83
C ILE A 783 9.96 -40.29 -14.64
N THR A 784 10.10 -41.61 -14.81
CA THR A 784 11.38 -42.32 -14.63
C THR A 784 12.41 -41.88 -15.67
N TRP A 785 11.98 -41.70 -16.93
CA TRP A 785 12.77 -41.09 -17.99
C TRP A 785 13.23 -39.68 -17.60
N ALA A 786 12.31 -38.80 -17.18
CA ALA A 786 12.65 -37.42 -16.86
C ALA A 786 13.66 -37.31 -15.71
N ARG A 787 13.52 -38.14 -14.65
CA ARG A 787 14.52 -38.22 -13.56
C ARG A 787 15.88 -38.71 -14.07
N ARG A 788 15.91 -39.69 -14.99
CA ARG A 788 17.14 -40.20 -15.62
C ARG A 788 17.88 -39.11 -16.41
N GLU A 789 17.18 -38.33 -17.24
CA GLU A 789 17.79 -37.27 -18.08
C GLU A 789 18.35 -36.07 -17.29
N VAL A 790 18.02 -35.95 -16.01
CA VAL A 790 18.60 -34.96 -15.10
C VAL A 790 19.54 -35.54 -14.04
N ASP A 791 20.01 -36.78 -14.24
CA ASP A 791 20.93 -37.49 -13.34
C ASP A 791 20.38 -37.67 -11.91
N LEU A 792 19.08 -37.98 -11.76
CA LEU A 792 18.44 -38.32 -10.48
C LEU A 792 18.21 -39.84 -10.34
N LEU A 793 18.13 -40.31 -9.10
CA LEU A 793 17.79 -41.70 -8.80
C LEU A 793 16.29 -41.98 -9.08
N PRO A 794 15.93 -43.20 -9.52
CA PRO A 794 14.54 -43.65 -9.57
C PRO A 794 13.89 -43.60 -8.18
N ILE A 795 12.59 -43.27 -8.14
CA ILE A 795 11.83 -43.26 -6.89
C ILE A 795 11.54 -44.72 -6.50
N ALA A 796 11.77 -45.06 -5.23
CA ALA A 796 11.54 -46.42 -4.74
C ALA A 796 10.04 -46.76 -4.72
N GLU A 797 9.68 -47.95 -5.17
CA GLU A 797 8.34 -48.48 -4.94
C GLU A 797 8.16 -48.84 -3.45
N PRO A 798 6.99 -48.57 -2.86
CA PRO A 798 6.68 -49.08 -1.53
C PRO A 798 6.66 -50.62 -1.57
N PRO A 799 7.09 -51.31 -0.49
CA PRO A 799 7.07 -52.76 -0.45
C PRO A 799 5.62 -53.26 -0.60
N GLN A 800 5.39 -54.15 -1.57
CA GLN A 800 4.10 -54.80 -1.76
C GLN A 800 3.78 -55.65 -0.51
N GLU A 801 2.73 -55.28 0.22
CA GLU A 801 2.14 -56.16 1.24
C GLU A 801 1.52 -57.39 0.53
N LEU A 802 1.69 -58.56 1.15
CA LEU A 802 1.78 -59.86 0.47
C LEU A 802 0.78 -60.89 1.04
#